data_AF-A0A8H5ZNW8-F1
#
_entry.id   AF-A0A8H5ZNW8-F1
#
_cell.length_a   1.000
_cell.length_b   1.000
_cell.length_c   1.000
_cell.angle_alpha   90.00
_cell.angle_beta   90.00
_cell.angle_gamma   90.00
#
_symmetry.space_group_name_H-M   'P 1'
#
loop_
_entity.id
_entity.type
_entity.pdbx_description
1 polymer ?
#
loop_
_entity_poly.entity_id
_entity_poly.type
_entity_poly.pdbx_seq_one_letter_code
_entity_poly.pdbx_strand_id
1 'polypeptide(L)'
;MPEVDADKGIKAAINARFSLLAVGSASGEIYVYTAKDYTGNIPLSHKQRPNATSPGQLTILTYSPDGYCLFAGYENGWAMWSVYGKPGATSFTADRTLSKTNKEGWLLGIKEAFWIGGGAELLMLANNDNRLYTMEMARSAVTGCFSSANVSRSLMQTSTGFMIYRGYDLPDLTTISADVSLWHHVQVPSAYLVDQWPIRSAVISNDGRYVAIAGKRGLAHYSVNSGRWKMFDDPFGENEFTVRGGMCWFQHVLIAAVECHESHEIRVYSREAALEKSRIMHAQKLPAPIVLIAPSGEDSLLVYTYENVLYHYVISVADASVKLVQVGQIALHGIIRAPPRVRALSWILPEDQMHSGDPSQDVSVATILFLVDGKLVLLQPTTTEVGGLKYEMRIIAQNVETYALMRDHPAFVLDKQADSLPPSPSVGLTMDGMHGHDLRDSLWFFDGQDMRVWIDMQDVLASASPEIGRELPTPVQIPVDFYPLSALINKAIVFGVESELIQRRDTNFAFLRFGTRTHLFLPALLRSHLAQFNHPAALHLSHHYQHLLYFPHALEILLHEVLDEEVDTQPPLEQALLPSVLSFLSSFPQYLDIVVQCTRKTEVRSWRTLFSNLPPPEELFEESLQKGNLKTAGGYLLVLHTFEELRSTGDQVVRLLQRAKDEGDWELCKELARFLMALDESGATLRSTLELVELKSPSAESGLGQPHFTFDSTRLNVPLRGRGNGHRALGGLGGLGDDFGVNSVSITSEESDGVSPGDVGASPGRGSGQQAPSDYFGLGLSN
;
A
#
# COMPACT_ATOMS: atom_id res chain seq x y z
N MET A 1 5.62 -38.15 13.62
CA MET A 1 6.67 -37.86 14.61
C MET A 1 7.91 -37.45 13.82
N PRO A 2 8.64 -36.38 14.19
CA PRO A 2 9.82 -35.96 13.44
C PRO A 2 10.86 -37.09 13.40
N GLU A 3 11.38 -37.37 12.22
CA GLU A 3 12.36 -38.45 11.99
C GLU A 3 13.78 -37.99 12.35
N VAL A 4 14.02 -36.68 12.35
CA VAL A 4 15.33 -36.06 12.63
C VAL A 4 15.19 -35.05 13.77
N ASP A 5 16.21 -34.93 14.62
CA ASP A 5 16.23 -33.98 15.75
C ASP A 5 16.03 -32.52 15.31
N ALA A 6 16.46 -32.17 14.10
CA ALA A 6 16.29 -30.85 13.50
C ALA A 6 14.80 -30.46 13.32
N ASP A 7 13.90 -31.42 13.16
CA ASP A 7 12.48 -31.19 12.90
C ASP A 7 11.64 -31.17 14.19
N LYS A 8 12.27 -31.36 15.35
CA LYS A 8 11.58 -31.29 16.64
C LYS A 8 11.08 -29.88 16.90
N GLY A 9 9.79 -29.73 17.19
CA GLY A 9 9.20 -28.46 17.61
C GLY A 9 9.74 -28.02 18.97
N ILE A 10 10.31 -26.82 19.04
CA ILE A 10 10.90 -26.21 20.25
C ILE A 10 10.14 -25.00 20.75
N LYS A 11 9.34 -24.36 19.89
CA LYS A 11 8.50 -23.19 20.21
C LYS A 11 7.15 -23.33 19.53
N ALA A 12 6.11 -22.73 20.13
CA ALA A 12 4.79 -22.66 19.52
C ALA A 12 4.11 -21.33 19.84
N ALA A 13 3.28 -20.86 18.92
CA ALA A 13 2.43 -19.68 19.10
C ALA A 13 1.05 -19.94 18.52
N ILE A 14 0.00 -19.55 19.26
CA ILE A 14 -1.39 -19.73 18.85
C ILE A 14 -1.94 -18.40 18.36
N ASN A 15 -2.59 -18.41 17.20
CA ASN A 15 -3.37 -17.30 16.68
C ASN A 15 -4.85 -17.69 16.63
N ALA A 16 -5.56 -17.44 17.74
CA ALA A 16 -6.97 -17.79 17.85
C ALA A 16 -7.87 -16.99 16.89
N ARG A 17 -7.44 -15.78 16.46
CA ARG A 17 -8.22 -14.93 15.56
C ARG A 17 -8.30 -15.50 14.15
N PHE A 18 -7.25 -16.19 13.71
CA PHE A 18 -7.16 -16.82 12.39
C PHE A 18 -7.20 -18.35 12.45
N SER A 19 -7.41 -18.92 13.64
CA SER A 19 -7.37 -20.36 13.87
C SER A 19 -6.07 -21.01 13.39
N LEU A 20 -4.92 -20.37 13.66
CA LEU A 20 -3.59 -20.86 13.27
C LEU A 20 -2.76 -21.30 14.48
N LEU A 21 -1.90 -22.28 14.27
CA LEU A 21 -0.87 -22.73 15.19
C LEU A 21 0.49 -22.70 14.49
N ALA A 22 1.39 -21.83 14.93
CA ALA A 22 2.77 -21.81 14.45
C ALA A 22 3.64 -22.66 15.38
N VAL A 23 4.45 -23.55 14.79
CA VAL A 23 5.40 -24.41 15.50
C VAL A 23 6.79 -24.18 14.92
N GLY A 24 7.70 -23.67 15.73
CA GLY A 24 9.10 -23.48 15.36
C GLY A 24 9.94 -24.72 15.68
N SER A 25 10.71 -25.20 14.71
CA SER A 25 11.58 -26.38 14.84
C SER A 25 12.97 -26.02 15.36
N ALA A 26 13.73 -27.03 15.78
CA ALA A 26 15.13 -26.90 16.16
C ALA A 26 16.03 -26.41 15.01
N SER A 27 15.65 -26.66 13.75
CA SER A 27 16.30 -26.11 12.56
C SER A 27 16.05 -24.61 12.34
N GLY A 28 15.14 -23.99 13.09
CA GLY A 28 14.76 -22.59 12.95
C GLY A 28 13.67 -22.33 11.90
N GLU A 29 13.14 -23.38 11.26
CA GLU A 29 11.97 -23.30 10.40
C GLU A 29 10.68 -23.18 11.22
N ILE A 30 9.69 -22.50 10.69
CA ILE A 30 8.40 -22.32 11.33
C ILE A 30 7.33 -22.96 10.45
N TYR A 31 6.56 -23.85 11.04
CA TYR A 31 5.46 -24.58 10.41
C TYR A 31 4.15 -24.01 10.92
N VAL A 32 3.34 -23.42 10.04
CA VAL A 32 2.04 -22.85 10.41
C VAL A 32 0.95 -23.80 9.97
N TYR A 33 0.10 -24.19 10.92
CA TYR A 33 -1.03 -25.10 10.70
C TYR A 33 -2.35 -24.38 10.90
N THR A 34 -3.39 -24.80 10.18
CA THR A 34 -4.75 -24.28 10.34
C THR A 34 -5.60 -25.27 11.15
N ALA A 35 -6.16 -24.83 12.27
CA ALA A 35 -7.14 -25.62 13.01
C ALA A 35 -8.51 -25.49 12.32
N LYS A 36 -8.84 -26.44 11.43
CA LYS A 36 -10.08 -26.38 10.62
C LYS A 36 -11.34 -26.68 11.43
N ASP A 37 -11.24 -27.61 12.38
CA ASP A 37 -12.36 -28.08 13.18
C ASP A 37 -11.91 -28.56 14.56
N TYR A 38 -12.89 -28.76 15.44
CA TYR A 38 -12.68 -29.28 16.79
C TYR A 38 -12.46 -30.81 16.82
N THR A 39 -12.45 -31.47 15.66
CA THR A 39 -12.21 -32.93 15.53
C THR A 39 -10.73 -33.27 15.31
N GLY A 40 -9.86 -32.24 15.31
CA GLY A 40 -8.41 -32.42 15.22
C GLY A 40 -7.85 -32.34 13.81
N ASN A 41 -8.61 -31.83 12.84
CA ASN A 41 -8.10 -31.59 11.49
C ASN A 41 -7.22 -30.34 11.46
N ILE A 42 -5.90 -30.54 11.49
CA ILE A 42 -4.89 -29.49 11.61
C ILE A 42 -3.89 -29.58 10.43
N PRO A 43 -4.32 -29.30 9.18
CA PRO A 43 -3.41 -29.32 8.03
C PRO A 43 -2.36 -28.22 8.10
N LEU A 44 -1.19 -28.50 7.50
CA LEU A 44 -0.17 -27.49 7.26
C LEU A 44 -0.73 -26.42 6.31
N SER A 45 -0.63 -25.15 6.71
CA SER A 45 -0.98 -23.99 5.90
C SER A 45 0.21 -23.55 5.06
N HIS A 46 1.33 -23.22 5.72
CA HIS A 46 2.53 -22.72 5.06
C HIS A 46 3.75 -22.87 5.99
N LYS A 47 4.94 -22.65 5.42
CA LYS A 47 6.20 -22.63 6.17
C LYS A 47 6.83 -21.24 6.11
N GLN A 48 7.51 -20.84 7.17
CA GLN A 48 8.29 -19.61 7.22
C GLN A 48 9.73 -19.87 7.64
N ARG A 49 10.64 -19.11 7.04
CA ARG A 49 12.04 -19.01 7.44
C ARG A 49 12.57 -17.63 7.09
N PRO A 50 13.45 -17.05 7.90
CA PRO A 50 14.11 -15.81 7.54
C PRO A 50 14.98 -16.02 6.29
N ASN A 51 15.08 -14.98 5.46
CA ASN A 51 16.02 -14.98 4.34
C ASN A 51 17.43 -14.68 4.87
N ALA A 52 18.02 -15.66 5.57
CA ALA A 52 19.33 -15.56 6.18
C ALA A 52 20.06 -16.90 6.10
N THR A 53 21.37 -16.87 5.86
CA THR A 53 22.21 -18.08 5.75
C THR A 53 22.33 -18.82 7.09
N SER A 54 22.36 -18.10 8.21
CA SER A 54 22.55 -18.67 9.55
C SER A 54 21.83 -17.87 10.64
N PRO A 55 20.47 -17.95 10.70
CA PRO A 55 19.70 -17.23 11.71
C PRO A 55 20.03 -17.67 13.15
N GLY A 56 20.60 -18.87 13.33
CA GLY A 56 20.81 -19.49 14.63
C GLY A 56 19.54 -20.14 15.15
N GLN A 57 19.54 -20.60 16.40
CA GLN A 57 18.36 -21.26 16.98
C GLN A 57 17.21 -20.26 17.19
N LEU A 58 15.97 -20.75 17.06
CA LEU A 58 14.77 -19.98 17.35
C LEU A 58 14.61 -19.81 18.87
N THR A 59 14.63 -18.57 19.34
CA THR A 59 14.56 -18.23 20.76
C THR A 59 13.14 -17.90 21.21
N ILE A 60 12.36 -17.22 20.36
CA ILE A 60 10.97 -16.86 20.64
C ILE A 60 10.12 -16.84 19.38
N LEU A 61 8.85 -17.20 19.54
CA LEU A 61 7.82 -17.17 18.51
C LEU A 61 6.55 -16.61 19.14
N THR A 62 5.99 -15.52 18.60
CA THR A 62 4.79 -14.90 19.15
C THR A 62 3.98 -14.16 18.08
N TYR A 63 2.66 -14.31 18.11
CA TYR A 63 1.76 -13.49 17.30
C TYR A 63 1.46 -12.17 18.02
N SER A 64 1.34 -11.11 17.24
CA SER A 64 0.72 -9.86 17.68
C SER A 64 -0.70 -10.11 18.23
N PRO A 65 -1.17 -9.32 19.22
CA PRO A 65 -2.48 -9.51 19.83
C PRO A 65 -3.66 -9.40 18.87
N ASP A 66 -3.52 -8.64 17.77
CA ASP A 66 -4.52 -8.55 16.71
C ASP A 66 -4.44 -9.70 15.70
N GLY A 67 -3.41 -10.55 15.77
CA GLY A 67 -3.20 -11.74 14.97
C GLY A 67 -2.63 -11.50 13.57
N TYR A 68 -2.32 -10.27 13.16
CA TYR A 68 -1.90 -9.98 11.78
C TYR A 68 -0.40 -10.09 11.53
N CYS A 69 0.42 -10.12 12.59
CA CYS A 69 1.88 -10.21 12.51
C CYS A 69 2.40 -11.38 13.37
N LEU A 70 3.27 -12.21 12.79
CA LEU A 70 4.07 -13.23 13.46
C LEU A 70 5.49 -12.70 13.64
N PHE A 71 5.97 -12.65 14.88
CA PHE A 71 7.35 -12.32 15.22
C PHE A 71 8.14 -13.57 15.61
N ALA A 72 9.33 -13.72 15.03
CA ALA A 72 10.29 -14.75 15.40
C ALA A 72 11.64 -14.12 15.76
N GLY A 73 12.09 -14.38 16.99
CA GLY A 73 13.44 -14.05 17.45
C GLY A 73 14.36 -15.25 17.33
N TYR A 74 15.59 -14.99 16.92
CA TYR A 74 16.65 -15.97 16.76
C TYR A 74 17.93 -15.53 17.48
N GLU A 75 18.86 -16.47 17.67
CA GLU A 75 20.17 -16.17 18.27
C GLU A 75 20.95 -15.09 17.53
N ASN A 76 20.82 -15.02 16.20
CA ASN A 76 21.55 -14.08 15.35
C ASN A 76 20.68 -12.99 14.71
N GLY A 77 19.42 -12.81 15.11
CA GLY A 77 18.57 -11.73 14.59
C GLY A 77 17.09 -11.99 14.83
N TRP A 78 16.23 -11.34 14.06
CA TRP A 78 14.78 -11.57 14.09
C TRP A 78 14.14 -11.25 12.74
N ALA A 79 12.94 -11.79 12.53
CA ALA A 79 12.13 -11.53 11.35
C ALA A 79 10.64 -11.51 11.71
N MET A 80 9.88 -10.77 10.91
CA MET A 80 8.43 -10.67 10.99
C MET A 80 7.79 -11.11 9.68
N TRP A 81 6.59 -11.66 9.80
CA TRP A 81 5.72 -11.94 8.66
C TRP A 81 4.29 -11.52 8.96
N SER A 82 3.54 -11.20 7.92
CA SER A 82 2.08 -11.14 8.03
C SER A 82 1.52 -12.53 8.39
N VAL A 83 0.24 -12.58 8.75
CA VAL A 83 -0.42 -13.80 9.23
C VAL A 83 -0.35 -14.98 8.26
N TYR A 84 -0.32 -14.70 6.95
CA TYR A 84 -0.17 -15.72 5.89
C TYR A 84 1.17 -15.68 5.17
N GLY A 85 2.13 -14.96 5.73
CA GLY A 85 3.53 -15.14 5.37
C GLY A 85 4.18 -14.08 4.54
N LYS A 86 3.55 -12.91 4.35
CA LYS A 86 4.20 -11.81 3.67
C LYS A 86 5.39 -11.33 4.50
N PRO A 87 6.62 -11.26 3.98
CA PRO A 87 7.76 -10.76 4.74
C PRO A 87 7.53 -9.32 5.22
N GLY A 88 7.82 -9.07 6.49
CA GLY A 88 7.80 -7.75 7.11
C GLY A 88 9.20 -7.28 7.49
N ALA A 89 9.29 -6.49 8.56
CA ALA A 89 10.56 -6.00 9.09
C ALA A 89 11.48 -7.17 9.53
N THR A 90 12.79 -6.96 9.39
CA THR A 90 13.80 -7.93 9.81
C THR A 90 15.10 -7.24 10.19
N SER A 91 15.88 -7.86 11.10
CA SER A 91 17.25 -7.43 11.38
C SER A 91 18.32 -8.14 10.54
N PHE A 92 17.96 -9.13 9.71
CA PHE A 92 18.95 -9.90 8.94
C PHE A 92 19.61 -9.10 7.81
N THR A 93 19.05 -7.95 7.45
CA THR A 93 19.65 -6.99 6.51
C THR A 93 20.61 -5.99 7.17
N ALA A 94 20.77 -6.05 8.50
CA ALA A 94 21.62 -5.12 9.24
C ALA A 94 23.13 -5.37 9.00
N ASP A 95 23.91 -4.29 8.94
CA ASP A 95 25.36 -4.32 9.10
C ASP A 95 25.70 -4.72 10.54
N ARG A 96 26.08 -5.99 10.71
CA ARG A 96 26.44 -6.55 12.02
C ARG A 96 27.66 -5.86 12.64
N THR A 97 28.58 -5.31 11.85
CA THR A 97 29.78 -4.64 12.37
C THR A 97 29.43 -3.30 12.97
N LEU A 98 28.59 -2.53 12.27
CA LEU A 98 28.07 -1.26 12.76
C LEU A 98 27.20 -1.46 14.00
N SER A 99 26.29 -2.44 13.96
CA SER A 99 25.41 -2.79 15.08
C SER A 99 26.19 -3.17 16.35
N LYS A 100 27.29 -3.93 16.21
CA LYS A 100 28.18 -4.25 17.34
C LYS A 100 28.90 -3.01 17.89
N THR A 101 29.37 -2.14 17.00
CA THR A 101 30.08 -0.91 17.37
C THR A 101 29.16 0.03 18.14
N ASN A 102 27.92 0.16 17.70
CA ASN A 102 26.88 0.99 18.31
C ASN A 102 26.18 0.32 19.49
N LYS A 103 26.53 -0.93 19.82
CA LYS A 103 25.89 -1.74 20.88
C LYS A 103 24.38 -1.88 20.67
N GLU A 104 23.95 -2.20 19.45
CA GLU A 104 22.56 -2.38 19.06
C GLU A 104 22.19 -3.87 19.15
N GLY A 105 22.05 -4.36 20.39
CA GLY A 105 21.81 -5.78 20.65
C GLY A 105 20.54 -6.32 19.97
N TRP A 106 19.50 -5.48 19.88
CA TRP A 106 18.22 -5.84 19.25
C TRP A 106 18.32 -6.24 17.78
N LEU A 107 19.37 -5.81 17.06
CA LEU A 107 19.62 -6.23 15.68
C LEU A 107 20.40 -7.53 15.59
N LEU A 108 21.20 -7.84 16.61
CA LEU A 108 22.20 -8.90 16.58
C LEU A 108 21.67 -10.26 17.01
N GLY A 109 20.64 -10.29 17.85
CA GLY A 109 20.06 -11.52 18.40
C GLY A 109 19.11 -11.25 19.56
N ILE A 110 18.00 -12.00 19.59
CA ILE A 110 16.93 -11.82 20.57
C ILE A 110 16.87 -13.00 21.52
N LYS A 111 16.76 -12.72 22.81
CA LYS A 111 16.51 -13.72 23.86
C LYS A 111 15.02 -13.91 24.07
N GLU A 112 14.28 -12.81 24.18
CA GLU A 112 12.86 -12.80 24.53
C GLU A 112 12.20 -11.51 24.03
N ALA A 113 10.88 -11.56 23.80
CA ALA A 113 10.10 -10.43 23.33
C ALA A 113 8.61 -10.60 23.67
N PHE A 114 7.89 -9.50 23.85
CA PHE A 114 6.43 -9.54 24.03
C PHE A 114 5.76 -8.25 23.57
N TRP A 115 4.53 -8.39 23.12
CA TRP A 115 3.72 -7.27 22.62
C TRP A 115 3.05 -6.52 23.77
N ILE A 116 2.99 -5.20 23.66
CA ILE A 116 2.20 -4.33 24.53
C ILE A 116 1.26 -3.45 23.69
N GLY A 117 0.34 -2.75 24.35
CA GLY A 117 -0.55 -1.80 23.68
C GLY A 117 -1.46 -2.43 22.62
N GLY A 118 -1.85 -3.70 22.79
CA GLY A 118 -2.68 -4.41 21.80
C GLY A 118 -1.97 -4.63 20.45
N GLY A 119 -0.63 -4.67 20.44
CA GLY A 119 0.19 -4.81 19.22
C GLY A 119 0.80 -3.50 18.73
N ALA A 120 0.62 -2.40 19.46
CA ALA A 120 1.22 -1.11 19.12
C ALA A 120 2.74 -1.07 19.28
N GLU A 121 3.29 -1.85 20.22
CA GLU A 121 4.72 -1.89 20.53
C GLU A 121 5.17 -3.32 20.82
N LEU A 122 6.40 -3.63 20.43
CA LEU A 122 7.10 -4.86 20.76
C LEU A 122 8.29 -4.54 21.66
N LEU A 123 8.28 -5.08 22.87
CA LEU A 123 9.43 -5.04 23.76
C LEU A 123 10.34 -6.23 23.48
N MET A 124 11.64 -5.98 23.36
CA MET A 124 12.65 -6.95 22.96
C MET A 124 13.82 -6.94 23.95
N LEU A 125 14.24 -8.13 24.36
CA LEU A 125 15.45 -8.35 25.16
C LEU A 125 16.50 -9.01 24.26
N ALA A 126 17.62 -8.33 24.06
CA ALA A 126 18.72 -8.85 23.27
C ALA A 126 19.57 -9.88 24.04
N ASN A 127 20.33 -10.70 23.31
CA ASN A 127 21.26 -11.65 23.91
C ASN A 127 22.38 -10.92 24.67
N ASN A 128 22.58 -11.30 25.93
CA ASN A 128 23.61 -10.72 26.81
C ASN A 128 23.53 -9.19 26.98
N ASP A 129 22.33 -8.62 26.90
CA ASP A 129 22.06 -7.19 27.12
C ASP A 129 21.16 -7.01 28.35
N ASN A 130 21.35 -5.90 29.08
CA ASN A 130 20.53 -5.51 30.23
C ASN A 130 19.54 -4.38 29.88
N ARG A 131 19.44 -4.01 28.61
CA ARG A 131 18.48 -3.02 28.09
C ARG A 131 17.26 -3.72 27.49
N LEU A 132 16.10 -3.10 27.69
CA LEU A 132 14.90 -3.39 26.91
C LEU A 132 14.84 -2.43 25.73
N TYR A 133 14.60 -2.98 24.56
CA TYR A 133 14.38 -2.21 23.34
C TYR A 133 12.88 -2.20 23.04
N THR A 134 12.36 -1.03 22.70
CA THR A 134 10.98 -0.88 22.25
C THR A 134 10.98 -0.64 20.75
N MET A 135 10.20 -1.43 20.03
CA MET A 135 9.93 -1.22 18.62
C MET A 135 8.46 -0.84 18.44
N GLU A 136 8.21 0.37 17.97
CA GLU A 136 6.87 0.86 17.67
C GLU A 136 6.36 0.28 16.35
N MET A 137 5.08 -0.07 16.31
CA MET A 137 4.42 -0.58 15.11
C MET A 137 3.51 0.50 14.51
N ALA A 138 3.49 0.54 13.18
CA ALA A 138 2.38 1.11 12.44
C ALA A 138 1.54 -0.04 11.88
N ARG A 139 0.24 -0.02 12.16
CA ARG A 139 -0.70 -1.08 11.76
C ARG A 139 -1.81 -0.49 10.91
N SER A 140 -2.26 -1.21 9.89
CA SER A 140 -3.44 -0.78 9.14
C SER A 140 -4.65 -0.67 10.07
N ALA A 141 -5.40 0.43 10.01
CA ALA A 141 -6.59 0.63 10.82
C ALA A 141 -7.67 -0.46 10.57
N VAL A 142 -7.59 -1.15 9.43
CA VAL A 142 -8.42 -2.30 9.08
C VAL A 142 -8.32 -3.44 10.12
N THR A 143 -7.17 -3.60 10.80
CA THR A 143 -7.00 -4.70 11.77
C THR A 143 -7.85 -4.52 13.04
N GLY A 144 -8.11 -3.27 13.42
CA GLY A 144 -8.95 -2.89 14.57
C GLY A 144 -10.36 -2.43 14.19
N CYS A 145 -10.56 -1.94 12.97
CA CYS A 145 -11.84 -1.45 12.46
C CYS A 145 -11.90 -1.64 10.94
N PHE A 146 -12.47 -2.76 10.48
CA PHE A 146 -12.69 -2.97 9.06
C PHE A 146 -13.81 -2.04 8.56
N SER A 147 -13.53 -1.27 7.51
CA SER A 147 -14.52 -0.47 6.79
C SER A 147 -14.03 -0.23 5.36
N SER A 148 -14.95 -0.04 4.41
CA SER A 148 -14.61 0.33 3.04
C SER A 148 -13.76 1.61 2.99
N ALA A 149 -14.01 2.56 3.90
CA ALA A 149 -13.22 3.77 4.05
C ALA A 149 -11.77 3.49 4.48
N ASN A 150 -11.52 2.64 5.49
CA ASN A 150 -10.15 2.30 5.89
C ASN A 150 -9.40 1.48 4.83
N VAL A 151 -10.12 0.71 4.01
CA VAL A 151 -9.53 -0.08 2.91
C VAL A 151 -9.18 0.81 1.71
N SER A 152 -10.04 1.78 1.38
CA SER A 152 -9.83 2.73 0.27
C SER A 152 -8.85 3.86 0.64
N ARG A 153 -8.90 4.33 1.89
CA ARG A 153 -8.04 5.38 2.43
C ARG A 153 -7.12 4.76 3.48
N SER A 154 -5.88 4.49 3.09
CA SER A 154 -4.86 3.87 3.94
C SER A 154 -4.57 4.74 5.16
N LEU A 155 -5.14 4.31 6.28
CA LEU A 155 -4.94 4.86 7.61
C LEU A 155 -4.08 3.87 8.40
N MET A 156 -2.92 4.31 8.86
CA MET A 156 -2.03 3.51 9.69
C MET A 156 -2.09 4.01 11.13
N GLN A 157 -2.51 3.16 12.06
CA GLN A 157 -2.51 3.44 13.48
C GLN A 157 -1.11 3.20 14.07
N THR A 158 -0.59 4.16 14.84
CA THR A 158 0.66 4.02 15.60
C THR A 158 0.37 3.91 17.10
N SER A 159 1.39 3.82 17.96
CA SER A 159 1.19 3.75 19.42
C SER A 159 0.58 5.03 20.00
N THR A 160 0.99 6.18 19.48
CA THR A 160 0.64 7.52 19.99
C THR A 160 -0.20 8.35 19.02
N GLY A 161 -0.58 7.78 17.88
CA GLY A 161 -1.01 8.55 16.73
C GLY A 161 -1.64 7.73 15.62
N PHE A 162 -1.72 8.35 14.46
CA PHE A 162 -1.99 7.69 13.19
C PHE A 162 -1.32 8.45 12.04
N MET A 163 -1.27 7.80 10.88
CA MET A 163 -0.71 8.34 9.64
C MET A 163 -1.73 8.17 8.52
N ILE A 164 -2.02 9.25 7.79
CA ILE A 164 -2.92 9.25 6.63
C ILE A 164 -2.09 9.33 5.36
N TYR A 165 -2.26 8.40 4.44
CA TYR A 165 -1.68 8.54 3.10
C TYR A 165 -2.46 9.58 2.28
N ARG A 166 -1.77 10.57 1.71
CA ARG A 166 -2.38 11.65 0.91
C ARG A 166 -2.12 11.53 -0.60
N GLY A 167 -1.48 10.44 -1.05
CA GLY A 167 -1.18 10.24 -2.47
C GLY A 167 -2.42 10.08 -3.35
N TYR A 168 -3.59 9.77 -2.77
CA TYR A 168 -4.86 9.68 -3.51
C TYR A 168 -5.18 10.93 -4.31
N ASP A 169 -4.98 12.11 -3.71
CA ASP A 169 -5.44 13.40 -4.24
C ASP A 169 -4.35 14.14 -5.04
N LEU A 170 -3.17 13.52 -5.19
CA LEU A 170 -2.04 14.12 -5.90
C LEU A 170 -1.99 13.71 -7.38
N PRO A 171 -1.28 14.47 -8.24
CA PRO A 171 -1.00 14.05 -9.61
C PRO A 171 -0.34 12.66 -9.71
N ASP A 172 -0.50 12.03 -10.86
CA ASP A 172 -0.04 10.66 -11.11
C ASP A 172 1.46 10.45 -10.84
N LEU A 173 2.30 11.35 -11.36
CA LEU A 173 3.76 11.25 -11.22
C LEU A 173 4.25 11.46 -9.78
N THR A 174 3.55 12.24 -8.97
CA THR A 174 3.94 12.46 -7.56
C THR A 174 3.47 11.33 -6.66
N THR A 175 2.43 10.60 -7.05
CA THR A 175 1.91 9.44 -6.31
C THR A 175 2.87 8.27 -6.35
N ILE A 176 3.54 8.08 -7.50
CA ILE A 176 4.56 7.04 -7.72
C ILE A 176 5.97 7.46 -7.29
N SER A 177 6.17 8.74 -6.91
CA SER A 177 7.48 9.24 -6.50
C SER A 177 7.79 8.84 -5.05
N ALA A 178 8.90 8.15 -4.86
CA ALA A 178 9.41 7.78 -3.53
C ALA A 178 10.02 8.97 -2.76
N ASP A 179 10.26 10.11 -3.43
CA ASP A 179 10.99 11.26 -2.87
C ASP A 179 10.11 12.18 -2.02
N VAL A 180 8.78 12.05 -2.09
CA VAL A 180 7.83 12.87 -1.34
C VAL A 180 7.26 12.06 -0.18
N SER A 181 7.36 12.57 1.05
CA SER A 181 6.62 11.98 2.17
C SER A 181 5.13 12.25 1.98
N LEU A 182 4.41 11.24 1.51
CA LEU A 182 2.96 11.27 1.29
C LEU A 182 2.16 10.98 2.57
N TRP A 183 2.84 10.72 3.68
CA TRP A 183 2.23 10.38 4.95
C TRP A 183 2.04 11.62 5.82
N HIS A 184 0.80 11.91 6.17
CA HIS A 184 0.45 12.93 7.13
C HIS A 184 0.34 12.31 8.53
N HIS A 185 1.32 12.61 9.39
CA HIS A 185 1.38 12.11 10.76
C HIS A 185 0.56 12.99 11.69
N VAL A 186 -0.30 12.37 12.50
CA VAL A 186 -1.11 13.06 13.50
C VAL A 186 -0.88 12.40 14.85
N GLN A 187 -0.51 13.21 15.84
CA GLN A 187 -0.37 12.77 17.22
C GLN A 187 -1.71 12.92 17.94
N VAL A 188 -2.08 11.89 18.71
CA VAL A 188 -3.23 11.95 19.59
C VAL A 188 -2.89 12.84 20.79
N PRO A 189 -3.81 13.68 21.28
CA PRO A 189 -3.56 14.51 22.46
C PRO A 189 -3.14 13.66 23.65
N SER A 190 -2.06 14.06 24.32
CA SER A 190 -1.52 13.32 25.47
C SER A 190 -2.56 13.15 26.58
N ALA A 191 -3.45 14.13 26.76
CA ALA A 191 -4.57 14.05 27.71
C ALA A 191 -5.46 12.82 27.48
N TYR A 192 -5.73 12.47 26.22
CA TYR A 192 -6.47 11.25 25.88
C TYR A 192 -5.62 9.99 26.08
N LEU A 193 -4.36 10.01 25.64
CA LEU A 193 -3.48 8.84 25.71
C LEU A 193 -3.17 8.39 27.14
N VAL A 194 -3.01 9.33 28.08
CA VAL A 194 -2.68 9.00 29.48
C VAL A 194 -3.72 8.05 30.09
N ASP A 195 -5.01 8.28 29.80
CA ASP A 195 -6.10 7.50 30.40
C ASP A 195 -6.61 6.39 29.47
N GLN A 196 -6.56 6.61 28.15
CA GLN A 196 -7.22 5.74 27.17
C GLN A 196 -6.28 4.92 26.30
N TRP A 197 -4.95 5.02 26.46
CA TRP A 197 -4.03 4.12 25.75
C TRP A 197 -4.25 2.65 26.19
N PRO A 198 -4.13 1.68 25.27
CA PRO A 198 -3.80 1.82 23.85
C PRO A 198 -5.00 2.21 22.98
N ILE A 199 -4.70 2.86 21.84
CA ILE A 199 -5.65 3.03 20.74
C ILE A 199 -6.00 1.63 20.20
N ARG A 200 -7.28 1.29 20.21
CA ARG A 200 -7.79 -0.03 19.78
C ARG A 200 -8.36 -0.02 18.38
N SER A 201 -8.91 1.11 17.97
CA SER A 201 -9.52 1.27 16.65
C SER A 201 -9.37 2.70 16.17
N ALA A 202 -9.28 2.84 14.85
CA ALA A 202 -9.33 4.12 14.17
C ALA A 202 -10.15 3.97 12.88
N VAL A 203 -10.86 5.01 12.48
CA VAL A 203 -11.63 5.03 11.23
C VAL A 203 -11.54 6.39 10.56
N ILE A 204 -11.23 6.38 9.26
CA ILE A 204 -11.23 7.56 8.41
C ILE A 204 -12.58 7.70 7.67
N SER A 205 -13.00 8.93 7.38
CA SER A 205 -14.16 9.19 6.53
C SER A 205 -13.83 8.91 5.06
N ASN A 206 -14.86 8.61 4.26
CA ASN A 206 -14.71 8.25 2.85
C ASN A 206 -14.01 9.37 2.02
N ASP A 207 -14.25 10.62 2.41
CA ASP A 207 -13.65 11.82 1.82
C ASP A 207 -12.29 12.19 2.43
N GLY A 208 -11.78 11.42 3.40
CA GLY A 208 -10.49 11.67 4.06
C GLY A 208 -10.45 12.87 4.99
N ARG A 209 -11.58 13.54 5.27
CA ARG A 209 -11.62 14.79 6.05
C ARG A 209 -11.65 14.60 7.57
N TYR A 210 -12.08 13.43 8.03
CA TYR A 210 -12.25 13.15 9.45
C TYR A 210 -11.64 11.80 9.82
N VAL A 211 -11.04 11.74 11.02
CA VAL A 211 -10.57 10.49 11.61
C VAL A 211 -11.12 10.38 13.02
N ALA A 212 -11.71 9.25 13.38
CA ALA A 212 -12.07 8.93 14.75
C ALA A 212 -11.12 7.87 15.31
N ILE A 213 -10.84 7.95 16.60
CA ILE A 213 -10.07 6.96 17.35
C ILE A 213 -10.88 6.51 18.57
N ALA A 214 -10.64 5.27 19.00
CA ALA A 214 -11.11 4.80 20.29
C ALA A 214 -10.03 3.98 20.99
N GLY A 215 -9.77 4.32 22.24
CA GLY A 215 -8.81 3.68 23.13
C GLY A 215 -9.41 2.54 23.93
N LYS A 216 -8.91 2.36 25.16
CA LYS A 216 -9.47 1.42 26.14
C LYS A 216 -10.93 1.77 26.47
N ARG A 217 -11.22 3.06 26.65
CA ARG A 217 -12.56 3.63 26.78
C ARG A 217 -12.70 4.94 25.99
N GLY A 218 -13.93 5.38 25.85
CA GLY A 218 -14.27 6.60 25.14
C GLY A 218 -13.86 6.60 23.67
N LEU A 219 -13.98 7.77 23.05
CA LEU A 219 -13.52 8.03 21.69
C LEU A 219 -13.15 9.50 21.55
N ALA A 220 -12.39 9.81 20.50
CA ALA A 220 -12.09 11.18 20.08
C ALA A 220 -12.11 11.25 18.55
N HIS A 221 -12.31 12.45 17.99
CA HIS A 221 -12.21 12.62 16.55
C HIS A 221 -11.41 13.86 16.15
N TYR A 222 -10.82 13.79 14.98
CA TYR A 222 -9.89 14.74 14.41
C TYR A 222 -10.41 15.25 13.07
N SER A 223 -10.32 16.56 12.85
CA SER A 223 -10.54 17.15 11.54
C SER A 223 -9.20 17.37 10.84
N VAL A 224 -9.04 16.73 9.68
CA VAL A 224 -7.82 16.80 8.87
C VAL A 224 -7.60 18.20 8.31
N ASN A 225 -8.67 18.89 7.94
CA ASN A 225 -8.59 20.24 7.37
C ASN A 225 -8.19 21.28 8.42
N SER A 226 -8.81 21.25 9.61
CA SER A 226 -8.54 22.27 10.63
C SER A 226 -7.39 21.89 11.57
N GLY A 227 -6.95 20.64 11.55
CA GLY A 227 -5.94 20.11 12.47
C GLY A 227 -6.41 20.04 13.93
N ARG A 228 -7.73 19.99 14.18
CA ARG A 228 -8.30 20.08 15.54
C ARG A 228 -8.88 18.75 16.00
N TRP A 229 -8.64 18.48 17.28
CA TRP A 229 -9.23 17.36 18.01
C TRP A 229 -10.51 17.77 18.73
N LYS A 230 -11.45 16.84 18.82
CA LYS A 230 -12.61 16.90 19.68
C LYS A 230 -12.62 15.70 20.60
N MET A 231 -12.75 15.98 21.89
CA MET A 231 -12.70 15.02 22.99
C MET A 231 -13.88 15.28 23.92
N PHE A 232 -14.10 14.39 24.87
CA PHE A 232 -15.10 14.59 25.93
C PHE A 232 -14.56 15.61 26.95
N ASP A 233 -15.41 16.56 27.34
CA ASP A 233 -15.07 17.51 28.41
C ASP A 233 -15.21 16.86 29.81
N ASP A 234 -16.09 15.86 29.94
CA ASP A 234 -16.33 15.10 31.16
C ASP A 234 -15.60 13.73 31.12
N PRO A 235 -14.56 13.53 31.96
CA PRO A 235 -13.85 12.25 32.05
C PRO A 235 -14.73 11.08 32.47
N PHE A 236 -15.82 11.32 33.22
CA PHE A 236 -16.74 10.24 33.61
C PHE A 236 -17.53 9.73 32.41
N GLY A 237 -18.09 10.65 31.62
CA GLY A 237 -18.75 10.31 30.34
C GLY A 237 -17.82 9.61 29.36
N GLU A 238 -16.55 10.02 29.26
CA GLU A 238 -15.55 9.32 28.45
C GLU A 238 -15.31 7.89 28.92
N ASN A 239 -15.24 7.69 30.24
CA ASN A 239 -14.98 6.38 30.86
C ASN A 239 -16.23 5.49 31.00
N GLU A 240 -17.42 5.97 30.63
CA GLU A 240 -18.67 5.21 30.78
C GLU A 240 -18.75 4.01 29.83
N PHE A 241 -18.13 4.11 28.64
CA PHE A 241 -18.28 3.13 27.58
C PHE A 241 -16.95 2.74 26.93
N THR A 242 -16.97 1.62 26.23
CA THR A 242 -15.88 1.18 25.34
C THR A 242 -16.44 0.94 23.95
N VAL A 243 -15.67 1.27 22.92
CA VAL A 243 -16.06 1.00 21.53
C VAL A 243 -15.84 -0.48 21.25
N ARG A 244 -16.91 -1.18 20.87
CA ARG A 244 -16.95 -2.61 20.58
C ARG A 244 -17.87 -2.82 19.38
N GLY A 245 -17.33 -3.41 18.31
CA GLY A 245 -18.02 -3.48 17.03
C GLY A 245 -17.56 -2.45 16.00
N GLY A 246 -16.65 -1.55 16.37
CA GLY A 246 -16.05 -0.59 15.44
C GLY A 246 -16.84 0.71 15.31
N MET A 247 -16.39 1.54 14.36
CA MET A 247 -16.90 2.86 14.08
C MET A 247 -16.97 3.07 12.57
N CYS A 248 -17.89 3.92 12.11
CA CYS A 248 -17.91 4.37 10.72
C CYS A 248 -18.39 5.82 10.63
N TRP A 249 -17.98 6.49 9.56
CA TRP A 249 -18.47 7.82 9.22
C TRP A 249 -19.57 7.71 8.19
N PHE A 250 -20.68 8.40 8.43
CA PHE A 250 -21.69 8.68 7.43
C PHE A 250 -21.74 10.19 7.24
N GLN A 251 -21.28 10.67 6.08
CA GLN A 251 -21.09 12.11 5.83
C GLN A 251 -20.30 12.79 6.97
N HIS A 252 -20.95 13.62 7.78
CA HIS A 252 -20.37 14.38 8.89
C HIS A 252 -20.79 13.85 10.28
N VAL A 253 -21.40 12.66 10.36
CA VAL A 253 -21.73 12.01 11.63
C VAL A 253 -20.89 10.76 11.85
N LEU A 254 -20.47 10.57 13.09
CA LEU A 254 -19.74 9.39 13.54
C LEU A 254 -20.73 8.41 14.17
N ILE A 255 -20.76 7.20 13.65
CA ILE A 255 -21.55 6.09 14.18
C ILE A 255 -20.58 5.14 14.90
N ALA A 256 -20.83 4.87 16.17
CA ALA A 256 -19.98 4.00 16.99
C ALA A 256 -20.82 2.91 17.65
N ALA A 257 -20.37 1.67 17.51
CA ALA A 257 -20.88 0.55 18.30
C ALA A 257 -20.18 0.56 19.66
N VAL A 258 -20.96 0.64 20.73
CA VAL A 258 -20.45 0.82 22.09
C VAL A 258 -21.05 -0.20 23.04
N GLU A 259 -20.23 -0.55 24.03
CA GLU A 259 -20.62 -1.34 25.17
C GLU A 259 -20.51 -0.46 26.42
N CYS A 260 -21.62 -0.37 27.14
CA CYS A 260 -21.78 0.47 28.32
C CYS A 260 -22.34 -0.40 29.45
N HIS A 261 -21.46 -0.90 30.32
CA HIS A 261 -21.80 -1.92 31.32
C HIS A 261 -22.43 -3.17 30.67
N GLU A 262 -23.72 -3.41 30.91
CA GLU A 262 -24.49 -4.52 30.33
C GLU A 262 -25.35 -4.10 29.13
N SER A 263 -25.24 -2.84 28.67
CA SER A 263 -25.97 -2.32 27.51
C SER A 263 -25.08 -2.32 26.28
N HIS A 264 -25.64 -2.79 25.16
CA HIS A 264 -25.02 -2.74 23.84
C HIS A 264 -25.79 -1.74 22.98
N GLU A 265 -25.08 -0.74 22.46
CA GLU A 265 -25.73 0.39 21.80
C GLU A 265 -24.97 0.79 20.53
N ILE A 266 -25.70 1.31 19.56
CA ILE A 266 -25.13 2.11 18.48
C ILE A 266 -25.43 3.57 18.81
N ARG A 267 -24.38 4.39 18.91
CA ARG A 267 -24.49 5.82 19.18
C ARG A 267 -24.09 6.62 17.96
N VAL A 268 -24.86 7.67 17.67
CA VAL A 268 -24.61 8.60 16.58
C VAL A 268 -24.20 9.95 17.15
N TYR A 269 -23.02 10.43 16.75
CA TYR A 269 -22.44 11.69 17.19
C TYR A 269 -22.30 12.66 16.01
N SER A 270 -22.72 13.92 16.20
CA SER A 270 -22.41 14.98 15.24
C SER A 270 -20.95 15.40 15.36
N ARG A 271 -20.25 15.54 14.23
CA ARG A 271 -18.91 16.14 14.21
C ARG A 271 -18.90 17.57 14.77
N GLU A 272 -19.99 18.30 14.61
CA GLU A 272 -20.08 19.72 14.97
C GLU A 272 -20.45 19.94 16.44
N ALA A 273 -21.18 19.01 17.07
CA ALA A 273 -21.57 19.08 18.47
C ALA A 273 -20.44 18.64 19.43
N ALA A 274 -20.47 19.09 20.68
CA ALA A 274 -19.57 18.59 21.72
C ALA A 274 -19.76 17.09 21.93
N LEU A 275 -18.68 16.38 22.26
CA LEU A 275 -18.75 14.97 22.65
C LEU A 275 -19.21 14.90 24.10
N GLU A 276 -20.53 14.82 24.29
CA GLU A 276 -21.17 14.68 25.60
C GLU A 276 -22.45 13.84 25.47
N LYS A 277 -22.87 13.18 26.55
CA LYS A 277 -24.01 12.26 26.56
C LYS A 277 -25.32 12.93 26.15
N SER A 278 -25.50 14.21 26.51
CA SER A 278 -26.68 15.03 26.17
C SER A 278 -26.79 15.38 24.69
N ARG A 279 -25.70 15.22 23.91
CA ARG A 279 -25.62 15.58 22.47
C ARG A 279 -25.57 14.37 21.55
N ILE A 280 -25.78 13.16 22.09
CA ILE A 280 -25.96 11.96 21.27
C ILE A 280 -27.21 12.17 20.41
N MET A 281 -27.03 12.16 19.09
CA MET A 281 -28.13 12.42 18.14
C MET A 281 -29.15 11.28 18.14
N HIS A 282 -28.66 10.05 18.28
CA HIS A 282 -29.45 8.84 18.33
C HIS A 282 -28.69 7.73 19.04
N ALA A 283 -29.42 6.91 19.81
CA ALA A 283 -28.90 5.73 20.49
C ALA A 283 -29.85 4.56 20.26
N GLN A 284 -29.37 3.52 19.58
CA GLN A 284 -30.12 2.29 19.33
C GLN A 284 -29.59 1.18 20.23
N LYS A 285 -30.43 0.66 21.13
CA LYS A 285 -30.06 -0.49 21.98
C LYS A 285 -30.21 -1.80 21.20
N LEU A 286 -29.30 -2.73 21.43
CA LEU A 286 -29.32 -4.08 20.89
C LEU A 286 -29.34 -5.12 22.03
N PRO A 287 -29.96 -6.30 21.79
CA PRO A 287 -30.10 -7.34 22.81
C PRO A 287 -28.79 -8.08 23.13
N ALA A 288 -27.80 -7.98 22.24
CA ALA A 288 -26.55 -8.74 22.33
C ALA A 288 -25.34 -7.88 21.95
N PRO A 289 -24.12 -8.25 22.40
CA PRO A 289 -22.90 -7.55 22.04
C PRO A 289 -22.72 -7.49 20.52
N ILE A 290 -22.25 -6.34 20.04
CA ILE A 290 -22.01 -6.07 18.62
C ILE A 290 -20.62 -6.60 18.25
N VAL A 291 -20.54 -7.46 17.24
CA VAL A 291 -19.28 -7.99 16.69
C VAL A 291 -18.63 -6.96 15.77
N LEU A 292 -19.41 -6.43 14.82
CA LEU A 292 -18.99 -5.38 13.91
C LEU A 292 -20.17 -4.59 13.36
N ILE A 293 -19.90 -3.36 12.93
CA ILE A 293 -20.77 -2.57 12.07
C ILE A 293 -20.11 -2.37 10.71
N ALA A 294 -20.91 -2.36 9.64
CA ALA A 294 -20.42 -2.15 8.28
C ALA A 294 -21.39 -1.24 7.52
N PRO A 295 -20.99 -0.03 7.11
CA PRO A 295 -21.77 0.74 6.15
C PRO A 295 -21.71 0.05 4.79
N SER A 296 -22.79 0.13 4.02
CA SER A 296 -22.84 -0.38 2.65
C SER A 296 -23.77 0.46 1.79
N GLY A 297 -23.41 0.64 0.52
CA GLY A 297 -24.15 1.52 -0.37
C GLY A 297 -24.19 2.96 0.14
N GLU A 298 -25.31 3.64 -0.10
CA GLU A 298 -25.43 5.07 0.18
C GLU A 298 -25.88 5.36 1.61
N ASP A 299 -26.81 4.58 2.18
CA ASP A 299 -27.47 4.87 3.45
C ASP A 299 -27.67 3.65 4.37
N SER A 300 -27.17 2.46 3.99
CA SER A 300 -27.37 1.25 4.77
C SER A 300 -26.27 1.01 5.80
N LEU A 301 -26.68 0.58 7.00
CA LEU A 301 -25.80 0.16 8.08
C LEU A 301 -26.14 -1.26 8.50
N LEU A 302 -25.16 -2.14 8.34
CA LEU A 302 -25.20 -3.53 8.78
C LEU A 302 -24.63 -3.66 10.18
N VAL A 303 -25.29 -4.42 11.02
CA VAL A 303 -24.90 -4.64 12.43
C VAL A 303 -24.97 -6.13 12.73
N TYR A 304 -23.82 -6.74 12.99
CA TYR A 304 -23.74 -8.17 13.27
C TYR A 304 -23.42 -8.43 14.75
N THR A 305 -24.15 -9.34 15.40
CA THR A 305 -24.09 -9.55 16.86
C THR A 305 -23.59 -10.94 17.27
N TYR A 306 -23.28 -11.08 18.57
CA TYR A 306 -22.84 -12.35 19.18
C TYR A 306 -23.91 -13.45 19.13
N GLU A 307 -25.19 -13.09 18.99
CA GLU A 307 -26.30 -14.02 18.78
C GLU A 307 -26.42 -14.49 17.33
N ASN A 308 -25.43 -14.18 16.47
CA ASN A 308 -25.42 -14.59 15.07
C ASN A 308 -26.62 -14.01 14.29
N VAL A 309 -27.01 -12.78 14.65
CA VAL A 309 -28.06 -12.01 13.97
C VAL A 309 -27.42 -10.83 13.25
N LEU A 310 -27.77 -10.67 11.99
CA LEU A 310 -27.44 -9.51 11.16
C LEU A 310 -28.67 -8.60 11.09
N TYR A 311 -28.54 -7.39 11.59
CA TYR A 311 -29.55 -6.34 11.49
C TYR A 311 -29.20 -5.39 10.35
N HIS A 312 -30.23 -4.96 9.62
CA HIS A 312 -30.13 -3.93 8.59
C HIS A 312 -30.88 -2.69 9.04
N TYR A 313 -30.14 -1.59 9.13
CA TYR A 313 -30.65 -0.27 9.43
C TYR A 313 -30.47 0.64 8.21
N VAL A 314 -31.44 1.49 7.97
CA VAL A 314 -31.32 2.64 7.07
C VAL A 314 -31.00 3.89 7.89
N ILE A 315 -29.99 4.64 7.44
CA ILE A 315 -29.56 5.89 8.05
C ILE A 315 -30.45 7.01 7.51
N SER A 316 -31.46 7.40 8.28
CA SER A 316 -32.40 8.46 7.91
C SER A 316 -31.94 9.81 8.43
N VAL A 317 -31.83 10.79 7.54
CA VAL A 317 -31.50 12.19 7.87
C VAL A 317 -32.76 13.04 7.79
N ALA A 318 -33.20 13.60 8.92
CA ALA A 318 -34.36 14.48 9.00
C ALA A 318 -34.12 15.62 10.03
N ASP A 319 -34.44 16.86 9.65
CA ASP A 319 -34.33 18.06 10.51
C ASP A 319 -32.96 18.21 11.22
N ALA A 320 -31.87 17.98 10.48
CA ALA A 320 -30.49 17.95 11.01
C ALA A 320 -30.25 16.92 12.13
N SER A 321 -31.16 15.97 12.32
CA SER A 321 -30.98 14.76 13.13
C SER A 321 -30.74 13.55 12.24
N VAL A 322 -29.95 12.61 12.73
CA VAL A 322 -29.69 11.32 12.07
C VAL A 322 -30.26 10.23 12.95
N LYS A 323 -31.12 9.38 12.40
CA LYS A 323 -31.76 8.26 13.09
C LYS A 323 -31.47 6.97 12.35
N LEU A 324 -31.41 5.87 13.10
CA LEU A 324 -31.28 4.53 12.53
C LEU A 324 -32.67 3.89 12.55
N VAL A 325 -33.15 3.47 11.38
CA VAL A 325 -34.43 2.78 11.23
C VAL A 325 -34.15 1.33 10.87
N GLN A 326 -34.49 0.40 11.75
CA GLN A 326 -34.35 -1.03 11.45
C GLN A 326 -35.39 -1.41 10.39
N VAL A 327 -34.94 -1.89 9.25
CA VAL A 327 -35.82 -2.31 8.14
C VAL A 327 -35.80 -3.82 7.92
N GLY A 328 -34.76 -4.51 8.39
CA GLY A 328 -34.64 -5.96 8.28
C GLY A 328 -33.73 -6.59 9.33
N GLN A 329 -33.87 -7.90 9.50
CA GLN A 329 -32.94 -8.71 10.28
C GLN A 329 -32.93 -10.15 9.80
N ILE A 330 -31.79 -10.83 9.94
CA ILE A 330 -31.66 -12.25 9.66
C ILE A 330 -30.79 -12.96 10.68
N ALA A 331 -31.25 -14.13 11.10
CA ALA A 331 -30.53 -15.00 11.99
C ALA A 331 -29.75 -16.05 11.17
N LEU A 332 -28.43 -16.12 11.35
CA LEU A 332 -27.51 -16.98 10.59
C LEU A 332 -27.08 -18.22 11.40
N HIS A 333 -27.95 -18.67 12.31
CA HIS A 333 -27.72 -19.82 13.17
C HIS A 333 -27.40 -21.07 12.35
N GLY A 334 -26.33 -21.79 12.74
CA GLY A 334 -25.85 -22.97 12.04
C GLY A 334 -24.94 -22.69 10.83
N ILE A 335 -24.88 -21.45 10.34
CA ILE A 335 -23.96 -21.04 9.28
C ILE A 335 -22.63 -20.60 9.89
N ILE A 336 -22.64 -19.52 10.68
CA ILE A 336 -21.45 -19.03 11.39
C ILE A 336 -21.36 -19.69 12.76
N ARG A 337 -20.34 -20.53 12.97
CA ARG A 337 -20.15 -21.26 14.24
C ARG A 337 -19.69 -20.37 15.40
N ALA A 338 -18.91 -19.34 15.11
CA ALA A 338 -18.30 -18.47 16.11
C ALA A 338 -18.36 -17.01 15.65
N PRO A 339 -19.46 -16.29 15.96
CA PRO A 339 -19.63 -14.89 15.57
C PRO A 339 -18.44 -13.97 15.89
N PRO A 340 -17.75 -14.07 17.04
CA PRO A 340 -16.62 -13.20 17.36
C PRO A 340 -15.40 -13.34 16.44
N ARG A 341 -15.35 -14.39 15.60
CA ARG A 341 -14.27 -14.61 14.61
C ARG A 341 -14.55 -13.94 13.26
N VAL A 342 -15.73 -13.37 13.08
CA VAL A 342 -16.03 -12.55 11.89
C VAL A 342 -15.22 -11.26 11.97
N ARG A 343 -14.39 -11.00 10.95
CA ARG A 343 -13.52 -9.83 10.88
C ARG A 343 -14.06 -8.72 9.98
N ALA A 344 -14.86 -9.08 8.99
CA ALA A 344 -15.44 -8.15 8.04
C ALA A 344 -16.74 -8.71 7.44
N LEU A 345 -17.58 -7.79 6.96
CA LEU A 345 -18.88 -8.03 6.36
C LEU A 345 -19.12 -6.97 5.27
N SER A 346 -19.61 -7.44 4.13
CA SER A 346 -20.22 -6.63 3.08
C SER A 346 -21.43 -7.38 2.57
N TRP A 347 -22.31 -6.71 1.84
CA TRP A 347 -23.38 -7.38 1.11
C TRP A 347 -23.54 -6.79 -0.29
N ILE A 348 -24.22 -7.54 -1.13
CA ILE A 348 -24.43 -7.24 -2.54
C ILE A 348 -25.92 -7.39 -2.77
N LEU A 349 -26.58 -6.26 -3.08
CA LEU A 349 -27.97 -6.24 -3.51
C LEU A 349 -28.03 -6.40 -5.05
N PRO A 350 -29.07 -7.07 -5.58
CA PRO A 350 -29.38 -7.04 -7.00
C PRO A 350 -29.64 -5.60 -7.48
N GLU A 351 -29.29 -5.30 -8.74
CA GLU A 351 -29.40 -3.93 -9.28
C GLU A 351 -30.83 -3.40 -9.27
N ASP A 352 -31.83 -4.23 -9.59
CA ASP A 352 -33.25 -3.83 -9.57
C ASP A 352 -33.70 -3.38 -8.17
N GLN A 353 -33.21 -4.09 -7.14
CA GLN A 353 -33.48 -3.78 -5.74
C GLN A 353 -32.78 -2.47 -5.32
N MET A 354 -31.57 -2.22 -5.81
CA MET A 354 -30.85 -0.98 -5.50
C MET A 354 -31.53 0.28 -6.06
N HIS A 355 -32.10 0.20 -7.27
CA HIS A 355 -32.68 1.38 -7.93
C HIS A 355 -34.14 1.64 -7.55
N SER A 356 -34.91 0.60 -7.24
CA SER A 356 -36.38 0.70 -7.08
C SER A 356 -36.97 -0.20 -6.00
N GLY A 357 -36.12 -0.93 -5.26
CA GLY A 357 -36.55 -1.88 -4.25
C GLY A 357 -37.02 -1.24 -2.94
N ASP A 358 -37.82 -1.99 -2.19
CA ASP A 358 -38.15 -1.66 -0.81
C ASP A 358 -37.04 -2.17 0.12
N PRO A 359 -36.35 -1.31 0.89
CA PRO A 359 -35.30 -1.71 1.83
C PRO A 359 -35.73 -2.78 2.84
N SER A 360 -37.03 -2.90 3.13
CA SER A 360 -37.54 -3.97 4.01
C SER A 360 -37.34 -5.38 3.45
N GLN A 361 -37.18 -5.50 2.12
CA GLN A 361 -36.98 -6.75 1.40
C GLN A 361 -35.50 -7.05 1.14
N ASP A 362 -34.58 -6.13 1.40
CA ASP A 362 -33.14 -6.27 1.09
C ASP A 362 -32.56 -7.55 1.68
N VAL A 363 -32.92 -7.85 2.94
CA VAL A 363 -32.47 -9.05 3.65
C VAL A 363 -32.92 -10.35 3.00
N SER A 364 -33.96 -10.34 2.15
CA SER A 364 -34.42 -11.54 1.44
C SER A 364 -33.67 -11.81 0.13
N VAL A 365 -33.01 -10.79 -0.43
CA VAL A 365 -32.36 -10.84 -1.75
C VAL A 365 -30.86 -10.57 -1.70
N ALA A 366 -30.35 -10.01 -0.61
CA ALA A 366 -28.95 -9.67 -0.45
C ALA A 366 -28.07 -10.92 -0.40
N THR A 367 -27.02 -10.93 -1.21
CA THR A 367 -25.90 -11.84 -1.06
C THR A 367 -24.93 -11.26 -0.04
N ILE A 368 -24.52 -12.05 0.96
CA ILE A 368 -23.70 -11.58 2.07
C ILE A 368 -22.26 -12.12 1.92
N LEU A 369 -21.28 -11.25 2.11
CA LEU A 369 -19.86 -11.57 2.06
C LEU A 369 -19.25 -11.46 3.47
N PHE A 370 -18.77 -12.57 4.00
CA PHE A 370 -18.12 -12.64 5.32
C PHE A 370 -16.64 -13.00 5.19
N LEU A 371 -15.81 -12.33 6.00
CA LEU A 371 -14.42 -12.76 6.24
C LEU A 371 -14.31 -13.39 7.63
N VAL A 372 -14.10 -14.70 7.68
CA VAL A 372 -14.06 -15.50 8.93
C VAL A 372 -12.92 -16.49 8.87
N ASP A 373 -12.05 -16.54 9.89
CA ASP A 373 -10.91 -17.48 9.93
C ASP A 373 -9.98 -17.39 8.68
N GLY A 374 -9.95 -16.23 8.01
CA GLY A 374 -9.22 -16.04 6.75
C GLY A 374 -9.85 -16.69 5.52
N LYS A 375 -11.11 -17.10 5.63
CA LYS A 375 -11.92 -17.56 4.51
C LYS A 375 -12.88 -16.45 4.12
N LEU A 376 -12.93 -16.19 2.83
CA LEU A 376 -13.95 -15.33 2.25
C LEU A 376 -15.14 -16.22 1.88
N VAL A 377 -16.27 -15.93 2.52
CA VAL A 377 -17.48 -16.77 2.50
C VAL A 377 -18.62 -15.98 1.91
N LEU A 378 -19.21 -16.52 0.85
CA LEU A 378 -20.40 -16.00 0.21
C LEU A 378 -21.63 -16.72 0.78
N LEU A 379 -22.65 -15.96 1.18
CA LEU A 379 -23.97 -16.47 1.56
C LEU A 379 -25.01 -15.97 0.57
N GLN A 380 -25.59 -16.86 -0.22
CA GLN A 380 -26.63 -16.50 -1.19
C GLN A 380 -28.02 -16.91 -0.68
N PRO A 381 -29.04 -16.05 -0.85
CA PRO A 381 -30.40 -16.38 -0.48
C PRO A 381 -30.96 -17.44 -1.44
N THR A 382 -31.64 -18.44 -0.89
CA THR A 382 -32.38 -19.48 -1.61
C THR A 382 -33.75 -19.66 -0.98
N THR A 383 -34.73 -20.01 -1.81
CA THR A 383 -36.09 -20.33 -1.34
C THR A 383 -36.23 -21.84 -1.18
N THR A 384 -36.66 -22.26 0.01
CA THR A 384 -36.98 -23.68 0.27
C THR A 384 -38.30 -24.07 -0.41
N GLU A 385 -38.57 -25.37 -0.56
CA GLU A 385 -39.83 -25.90 -1.13
C GLU A 385 -41.08 -25.42 -0.38
N VAL A 386 -40.94 -25.01 0.89
CA VAL A 386 -42.01 -24.49 1.76
C VAL A 386 -42.09 -22.95 1.72
N GLY A 387 -41.30 -22.29 0.87
CA GLY A 387 -41.27 -20.83 0.71
C GLY A 387 -40.49 -20.07 1.79
N GLY A 388 -39.76 -20.78 2.68
CA GLY A 388 -38.90 -20.16 3.68
C GLY A 388 -37.55 -19.73 3.10
N LEU A 389 -37.05 -18.56 3.52
CA LEU A 389 -35.73 -18.04 3.17
C LEU A 389 -34.64 -18.87 3.86
N LYS A 390 -33.69 -19.38 3.07
CA LYS A 390 -32.49 -20.08 3.52
C LYS A 390 -31.27 -19.39 2.92
N TYR A 391 -30.15 -19.47 3.60
CA TYR A 391 -28.87 -19.02 3.05
C TYR A 391 -27.95 -20.19 2.82
N GLU A 392 -27.35 -20.24 1.63
CA GLU A 392 -26.36 -21.26 1.28
C GLU A 392 -24.95 -20.68 1.33
N MET A 393 -24.05 -21.43 1.97
CA MET A 393 -22.68 -21.00 2.21
C MET A 393 -21.74 -21.57 1.16
N ARG A 394 -20.92 -20.71 0.54
CA ARG A 394 -19.80 -21.12 -0.32
C ARG A 394 -18.53 -20.38 0.08
N ILE A 395 -17.43 -21.11 0.29
CA ILE A 395 -16.11 -20.49 0.48
C ILE A 395 -15.57 -20.16 -0.92
N ILE A 396 -15.25 -18.89 -1.16
CA ILE A 396 -14.76 -18.41 -2.47
C ILE A 396 -13.25 -18.13 -2.49
N ALA A 397 -12.65 -17.81 -1.33
CA ALA A 397 -11.21 -17.65 -1.18
C ALA A 397 -10.73 -18.08 0.22
N GLN A 398 -9.44 -18.42 0.33
CA GLN A 398 -8.78 -18.81 1.58
C GLN A 398 -7.51 -17.97 1.77
N ASN A 399 -6.99 -17.95 3.00
CA ASN A 399 -5.84 -17.14 3.41
C ASN A 399 -6.03 -15.63 3.18
N VAL A 400 -7.26 -15.14 3.25
CA VAL A 400 -7.59 -13.74 3.01
C VAL A 400 -7.28 -12.90 4.24
N GLU A 401 -6.34 -11.97 4.13
CA GLU A 401 -6.06 -10.99 5.19
C GLU A 401 -7.08 -9.85 5.18
N THR A 402 -7.28 -9.25 4.01
CA THR A 402 -8.19 -8.12 3.76
C THR A 402 -8.83 -8.26 2.38
N TYR A 403 -9.99 -7.64 2.20
CA TYR A 403 -10.64 -7.53 0.89
C TYR A 403 -11.21 -6.13 0.68
N ALA A 404 -11.48 -5.78 -0.57
CA ALA A 404 -12.12 -4.56 -0.99
C ALA A 404 -13.19 -4.89 -2.05
N LEU A 405 -14.44 -4.53 -1.77
CA LEU A 405 -15.52 -4.59 -2.75
C LEU A 405 -15.68 -3.19 -3.37
N MET A 406 -15.36 -3.06 -4.66
CA MET A 406 -15.16 -1.73 -5.27
C MET A 406 -16.44 -0.92 -5.41
N ARG A 407 -17.63 -1.53 -5.38
CA ARG A 407 -18.89 -0.77 -5.41
C ARG A 407 -19.07 0.15 -4.20
N ASP A 408 -18.44 -0.16 -3.08
CA ASP A 408 -18.46 0.65 -1.86
C ASP A 408 -17.31 1.69 -1.84
N HIS A 409 -16.53 1.80 -2.91
CA HIS A 409 -15.34 2.65 -2.98
C HIS A 409 -15.70 4.12 -3.28
N PRO A 410 -15.07 5.11 -2.61
CA PRO A 410 -15.37 6.55 -2.79
C PRO A 410 -15.26 7.04 -4.23
N ALA A 411 -14.31 6.50 -5.00
CA ALA A 411 -14.07 6.92 -6.39
C ALA A 411 -15.32 6.78 -7.27
N PHE A 412 -16.15 5.76 -7.06
CA PHE A 412 -17.37 5.53 -7.86
C PHE A 412 -18.60 6.26 -7.30
N VAL A 413 -18.58 6.66 -6.03
CA VAL A 413 -19.66 7.44 -5.42
C VAL A 413 -19.68 8.89 -5.94
N LEU A 414 -18.50 9.45 -6.25
CA LEU A 414 -18.37 10.80 -6.79
C LEU A 414 -18.85 10.91 -8.24
N ASP A 415 -18.69 9.87 -9.06
CA ASP A 415 -19.08 9.86 -10.47
C ASP A 415 -20.62 9.92 -10.63
N LYS A 416 -21.35 9.20 -9.75
CA LYS A 416 -22.81 9.28 -9.67
C LYS A 416 -23.37 10.68 -9.41
N GLN A 417 -22.61 11.58 -8.76
CA GLN A 417 -23.05 12.96 -8.54
C GLN A 417 -22.89 13.84 -9.79
N ALA A 418 -21.96 13.51 -10.69
CA ALA A 418 -21.79 14.23 -11.96
C ALA A 418 -22.89 13.90 -12.98
N ASP A 419 -23.40 12.66 -12.96
CA ASP A 419 -24.51 12.19 -13.81
C ASP A 419 -25.90 12.78 -13.44
N SER A 420 -25.97 13.64 -12.40
CA SER A 420 -27.20 14.37 -12.04
C SER A 420 -27.47 15.61 -12.91
N LEU A 421 -26.59 15.91 -13.88
CA LEU A 421 -26.82 16.93 -14.91
C LEU A 421 -27.58 16.31 -16.10
N PRO A 422 -28.52 17.03 -16.75
CA PRO A 422 -29.32 16.47 -17.82
C PRO A 422 -28.44 15.99 -18.99
N PRO A 423 -28.66 14.76 -19.50
CA PRO A 423 -27.82 14.20 -20.56
C PRO A 423 -27.93 15.06 -21.82
N SER A 424 -26.78 15.46 -22.35
CA SER A 424 -26.72 16.05 -23.68
C SER A 424 -27.11 14.99 -24.73
N PRO A 425 -27.86 15.35 -25.78
CA PRO A 425 -28.61 14.40 -26.62
C PRO A 425 -27.77 13.55 -27.60
N SER A 426 -26.47 13.37 -27.35
CA SER A 426 -25.54 12.74 -28.30
C SER A 426 -24.69 11.60 -27.73
N VAL A 427 -24.99 11.06 -26.54
CA VAL A 427 -24.21 9.95 -25.93
C VAL A 427 -25.05 8.67 -25.65
N GLY A 428 -26.36 8.70 -25.88
CA GLY A 428 -27.29 7.67 -25.39
C GLY A 428 -27.44 6.38 -26.20
N LEU A 429 -26.45 5.91 -26.99
CA LEU A 429 -26.66 4.72 -27.84
C LEU A 429 -25.56 3.64 -27.79
N THR A 430 -24.61 3.66 -26.86
CA THR A 430 -23.59 2.57 -26.78
C THR A 430 -23.24 2.06 -25.38
N MET A 431 -23.90 2.49 -24.30
CA MET A 431 -23.41 2.18 -22.94
C MET A 431 -24.09 1.01 -22.22
N ASP A 432 -25.30 0.60 -22.59
CA ASP A 432 -26.12 -0.34 -21.78
C ASP A 432 -25.65 -1.82 -21.75
N GLY A 433 -24.54 -2.16 -22.43
CA GLY A 433 -24.02 -3.52 -22.51
C GLY A 433 -22.55 -3.72 -22.10
N MET A 434 -21.84 -2.67 -21.69
CA MET A 434 -20.38 -2.70 -21.44
C MET A 434 -19.97 -2.27 -20.01
N HIS A 435 -20.93 -2.19 -19.09
CA HIS A 435 -20.72 -1.77 -17.70
C HIS A 435 -19.84 -2.72 -16.84
N GLY A 436 -19.51 -3.94 -17.29
CA GLY A 436 -18.74 -4.92 -16.50
C GLY A 436 -17.21 -4.76 -16.50
N HIS A 437 -16.65 -3.74 -17.18
CA HIS A 437 -15.20 -3.63 -17.42
C HIS A 437 -14.53 -2.35 -16.92
N ASP A 438 -15.21 -1.56 -16.08
CA ASP A 438 -14.66 -0.36 -15.40
C ASP A 438 -14.11 -0.66 -13.99
N LEU A 439 -14.08 -1.93 -13.59
CA LEU A 439 -13.70 -2.44 -12.26
C LEU A 439 -14.61 -1.98 -11.11
N ARG A 440 -15.75 -1.34 -11.38
CA ARG A 440 -16.68 -0.87 -10.35
C ARG A 440 -17.25 -2.01 -9.51
N ASP A 441 -17.54 -3.14 -10.12
CA ASP A 441 -18.03 -4.34 -9.45
C ASP A 441 -16.94 -5.38 -9.17
N SER A 442 -15.67 -4.97 -9.18
CA SER A 442 -14.56 -5.87 -8.87
C SER A 442 -14.45 -6.19 -7.37
N LEU A 443 -13.98 -7.40 -7.07
CA LEU A 443 -13.67 -7.87 -5.71
C LEU A 443 -12.17 -8.17 -5.60
N TRP A 444 -11.49 -7.37 -4.78
CA TRP A 444 -10.06 -7.46 -4.53
C TRP A 444 -9.79 -8.10 -3.18
N PHE A 445 -8.74 -8.91 -3.05
CA PHE A 445 -8.32 -9.45 -1.77
C PHE A 445 -6.83 -9.76 -1.72
N PHE A 446 -6.25 -9.65 -0.53
CA PHE A 446 -4.86 -10.03 -0.28
C PHE A 446 -4.80 -11.43 0.33
N ASP A 447 -4.14 -12.37 -0.36
CA ASP A 447 -4.08 -13.79 0.01
C ASP A 447 -2.89 -14.15 0.94
N GLY A 448 -2.14 -13.13 1.39
CA GLY A 448 -0.93 -13.29 2.19
C GLY A 448 0.37 -13.26 1.39
N GLN A 449 0.31 -13.38 0.07
CA GLN A 449 1.48 -13.29 -0.81
C GLN A 449 1.27 -12.24 -1.89
N ASP A 450 0.14 -12.34 -2.59
CA ASP A 450 -0.22 -11.54 -3.76
C ASP A 450 -1.57 -10.86 -3.60
N MET A 451 -1.77 -9.78 -4.37
CA MET A 451 -3.09 -9.19 -4.54
C MET A 451 -3.85 -9.99 -5.60
N ARG A 452 -5.11 -10.32 -5.31
CA ARG A 452 -6.00 -11.08 -6.18
C ARG A 452 -7.22 -10.24 -6.53
N VAL A 453 -7.74 -10.39 -7.75
CA VAL A 453 -8.93 -9.66 -8.18
C VAL A 453 -9.84 -10.52 -9.06
N TRP A 454 -11.13 -10.51 -8.75
CA TRP A 454 -12.18 -10.81 -9.72
C TRP A 454 -12.64 -9.50 -10.34
N ILE A 455 -12.49 -9.39 -11.68
CA ILE A 455 -12.76 -8.17 -12.45
C ILE A 455 -14.24 -7.79 -12.35
N ASP A 456 -15.11 -8.79 -12.36
CA ASP A 456 -16.55 -8.65 -12.21
C ASP A 456 -17.07 -9.65 -11.17
N MET A 457 -17.69 -9.14 -10.11
CA MET A 457 -18.29 -9.97 -9.06
C MET A 457 -19.54 -10.72 -9.56
N GLN A 458 -20.22 -10.25 -10.59
CA GLN A 458 -21.41 -10.92 -11.15
C GLN A 458 -21.06 -12.31 -11.69
N ASP A 459 -19.89 -12.47 -12.31
CA ASP A 459 -19.37 -13.78 -12.77
C ASP A 459 -19.18 -14.75 -11.60
N VAL A 460 -18.68 -14.24 -10.46
CA VAL A 460 -18.52 -15.00 -9.23
C VAL A 460 -19.88 -15.39 -8.67
N LEU A 461 -20.84 -14.46 -8.62
CA LEU A 461 -22.19 -14.73 -8.12
C LEU A 461 -22.94 -15.76 -8.96
N ALA A 462 -22.86 -15.65 -10.29
CA ALA A 462 -23.47 -16.58 -11.23
C ALA A 462 -22.88 -17.99 -11.12
N SER A 463 -21.55 -18.09 -10.94
CA SER A 463 -20.85 -19.37 -10.78
C SER A 463 -20.99 -19.95 -9.37
N ALA A 464 -21.17 -19.08 -8.36
CA ALA A 464 -21.39 -19.47 -6.98
C ALA A 464 -22.75 -20.15 -6.77
N SER A 465 -23.74 -19.81 -7.62
CA SER A 465 -25.10 -20.31 -7.52
C SER A 465 -25.17 -21.85 -7.41
N PRO A 466 -25.89 -22.39 -6.42
CA PRO A 466 -25.93 -23.81 -6.11
C PRO A 466 -26.61 -24.66 -7.19
N GLU A 467 -27.50 -24.07 -7.98
CA GLU A 467 -28.22 -24.76 -9.07
C GLU A 467 -27.28 -25.19 -10.21
N ILE A 468 -26.16 -24.49 -10.34
CA ILE A 468 -25.28 -24.58 -11.51
C ILE A 468 -23.99 -25.32 -11.20
N GLY A 469 -23.55 -25.34 -9.93
CA GLY A 469 -22.39 -26.15 -9.47
C GLY A 469 -21.09 -25.91 -10.24
N ARG A 470 -20.96 -24.76 -10.92
CA ARG A 470 -19.79 -24.43 -11.75
C ARG A 470 -18.57 -24.15 -10.88
N GLU A 471 -17.39 -24.44 -11.41
CA GLU A 471 -16.14 -23.97 -10.83
C GLU A 471 -16.14 -22.43 -10.81
N LEU A 472 -15.56 -21.85 -9.75
CA LEU A 472 -15.45 -20.40 -9.64
C LEU A 472 -14.45 -19.89 -10.69
N PRO A 473 -14.65 -18.69 -11.26
CA PRO A 473 -13.65 -18.08 -12.12
C PRO A 473 -12.33 -17.89 -11.35
N THR A 474 -11.21 -18.13 -12.01
CA THR A 474 -9.89 -17.92 -11.40
C THR A 474 -9.64 -16.41 -11.25
N PRO A 475 -9.37 -15.90 -10.03
CA PRO A 475 -9.04 -14.50 -9.84
C PRO A 475 -7.68 -14.19 -10.48
N VAL A 476 -7.55 -12.99 -11.07
CA VAL A 476 -6.30 -12.51 -11.63
C VAL A 476 -5.28 -12.30 -10.51
N GLN A 477 -4.05 -12.76 -10.73
CA GLN A 477 -2.93 -12.58 -9.82
C GLN A 477 -2.18 -11.30 -10.13
N ILE A 478 -1.97 -10.46 -9.13
CA ILE A 478 -1.12 -9.29 -9.21
C ILE A 478 0.04 -9.50 -8.23
N PRO A 479 1.23 -9.88 -8.72
CA PRO A 479 2.36 -10.17 -7.87
C PRO A 479 2.83 -8.88 -7.17
N VAL A 480 3.02 -8.94 -5.86
CA VAL A 480 3.57 -7.81 -5.09
C VAL A 480 4.76 -8.27 -4.26
N ASP A 481 5.77 -7.43 -4.08
CA ASP A 481 6.94 -7.71 -3.22
C ASP A 481 6.87 -6.98 -1.86
N PHE A 482 5.94 -6.04 -1.70
CA PHE A 482 5.66 -5.27 -0.48
C PHE A 482 4.30 -5.61 0.14
N TYR A 483 4.00 -5.14 1.35
CA TYR A 483 2.68 -5.37 1.99
C TYR A 483 1.62 -4.43 1.39
N PRO A 484 0.62 -4.92 0.64
CA PRO A 484 -0.35 -4.05 -0.01
C PRO A 484 -1.35 -3.48 0.99
N LEU A 485 -1.67 -2.18 0.84
CA LEU A 485 -2.64 -1.49 1.68
C LEU A 485 -3.94 -1.17 0.95
N SER A 486 -3.86 -0.80 -0.34
CA SER A 486 -5.04 -0.39 -1.11
C SER A 486 -4.81 -0.50 -2.62
N ALA A 487 -5.87 -0.74 -3.38
CA ALA A 487 -5.87 -0.64 -4.84
C ALA A 487 -6.41 0.74 -5.26
N LEU A 488 -5.57 1.56 -5.88
CA LEU A 488 -5.95 2.88 -6.39
C LEU A 488 -6.47 2.70 -7.82
N ILE A 489 -7.76 2.39 -7.93
CA ILE A 489 -8.37 2.02 -9.22
C ILE A 489 -8.17 3.12 -10.26
N ASN A 490 -8.47 4.37 -9.93
CA ASN A 490 -8.29 5.54 -10.82
C ASN A 490 -6.84 5.77 -11.31
N LYS A 491 -5.85 5.13 -10.68
CA LYS A 491 -4.42 5.25 -11.03
C LYS A 491 -3.81 3.93 -11.51
N ALA A 492 -4.60 2.89 -11.71
CA ALA A 492 -4.10 1.58 -12.13
C ALA A 492 -2.97 0.99 -11.25
N ILE A 493 -2.87 1.36 -9.96
CA ILE A 493 -1.79 0.92 -9.06
C ILE A 493 -2.31 0.25 -7.79
N VAL A 494 -1.59 -0.79 -7.35
CA VAL A 494 -1.62 -1.29 -5.98
C VAL A 494 -0.61 -0.49 -5.16
N PHE A 495 -1.05 0.14 -4.09
CA PHE A 495 -0.23 0.88 -3.15
C PHE A 495 -0.01 0.06 -1.88
N GLY A 496 1.19 0.14 -1.33
CA GLY A 496 1.51 -0.49 -0.05
C GLY A 496 2.80 0.02 0.56
N VAL A 497 3.26 -0.72 1.57
CA VAL A 497 4.40 -0.33 2.41
C VAL A 497 5.41 -1.44 2.55
N GLU A 498 6.67 -1.04 2.69
CA GLU A 498 7.77 -1.90 3.11
C GLU A 498 8.49 -1.30 4.31
N SER A 499 9.15 -2.14 5.08
CA SER A 499 9.94 -1.71 6.23
C SER A 499 11.42 -1.70 5.86
N GLU A 500 12.05 -0.54 5.93
CA GLU A 500 13.47 -0.35 5.65
C GLU A 500 14.25 -0.12 6.94
N LEU A 501 15.27 -0.94 7.20
CA LEU A 501 16.20 -0.70 8.30
C LEU A 501 17.26 0.30 7.87
N ILE A 502 17.29 1.46 8.51
CA ILE A 502 18.27 2.51 8.24
C ILE A 502 19.38 2.45 9.29
N GLN A 503 20.60 2.27 8.81
CA GLN A 503 21.82 2.38 9.62
C GLN A 503 22.75 3.39 8.97
N ARG A 504 23.04 4.48 9.68
CA ARG A 504 23.96 5.50 9.19
C ARG A 504 25.27 5.42 9.97
N ARG A 505 26.36 5.82 9.34
CA ARG A 505 27.70 5.85 9.97
C ARG A 505 27.90 7.09 10.85
N ASP A 506 27.08 8.12 10.65
CA ASP A 506 27.10 9.40 11.38
C ASP A 506 26.09 9.41 12.55
N THR A 507 25.26 8.38 12.69
CA THR A 507 24.35 8.20 13.83
C THR A 507 24.71 6.95 14.62
N ASN A 508 24.53 7.01 15.93
CA ASN A 508 24.86 5.89 16.82
C ASN A 508 23.66 4.95 17.08
N PHE A 509 22.60 5.06 16.29
CA PHE A 509 21.41 4.22 16.38
C PHE A 509 20.80 4.00 14.99
N ALA A 510 20.20 2.83 14.84
CA ALA A 510 19.41 2.38 13.73
C ALA A 510 17.93 2.58 14.01
N PHE A 511 17.14 2.75 12.96
CA PHE A 511 15.69 2.87 13.06
C PHE A 511 15.04 2.28 11.82
N LEU A 512 13.75 1.96 11.92
CA LEU A 512 12.95 1.48 10.80
C LEU A 512 12.18 2.65 10.18
N ARG A 513 12.15 2.69 8.84
CA ARG A 513 11.36 3.64 8.05
C ARG A 513 10.33 2.88 7.23
N PHE A 514 9.17 3.49 7.02
CA PHE A 514 8.16 2.99 6.09
C PHE A 514 8.47 3.49 4.68
N GLY A 515 8.90 2.60 3.80
CA GLY A 515 9.01 2.85 2.36
C GLY A 515 7.64 2.74 1.70
N THR A 516 7.28 3.71 0.86
CA THR A 516 6.07 3.64 0.03
C THR A 516 6.39 2.88 -1.25
N ARG A 517 5.54 1.91 -1.60
CA ARG A 517 5.71 1.09 -2.80
C ARG A 517 4.43 1.06 -3.61
N THR A 518 4.60 1.03 -4.94
CA THR A 518 3.50 0.98 -5.90
C THR A 518 3.79 -0.08 -6.96
N HIS A 519 2.74 -0.74 -7.44
CA HIS A 519 2.83 -1.72 -8.53
C HIS A 519 1.66 -1.53 -9.48
N LEU A 520 1.90 -1.54 -10.79
CA LEU A 520 0.85 -1.39 -11.81
C LEU A 520 0.07 -2.69 -11.93
N PHE A 521 -1.25 -2.66 -11.75
CA PHE A 521 -2.07 -3.87 -11.90
C PHE A 521 -2.62 -4.06 -13.33
N LEU A 522 -2.64 -2.99 -14.13
CA LEU A 522 -3.20 -3.02 -15.48
C LEU A 522 -2.57 -4.10 -16.39
N PRO A 523 -1.24 -4.32 -16.39
CA PRO A 523 -0.63 -5.38 -17.20
C PRO A 523 -1.25 -6.76 -16.92
N ALA A 524 -1.41 -7.13 -15.65
CA ALA A 524 -2.00 -8.40 -15.25
C ALA A 524 -3.46 -8.56 -15.73
N LEU A 525 -4.26 -7.50 -15.66
CA LEU A 525 -5.66 -7.52 -16.12
C LEU A 525 -5.75 -7.64 -17.65
N LEU A 526 -4.97 -6.84 -18.39
CA LEU A 526 -4.93 -6.90 -19.86
C LEU A 526 -4.47 -8.29 -20.32
N ARG A 527 -3.43 -8.82 -19.68
CA ARG A 527 -2.95 -10.18 -19.94
C ARG A 527 -4.06 -11.22 -19.75
N SER A 528 -4.84 -11.11 -18.67
CA SER A 528 -5.96 -12.02 -18.41
C SER A 528 -7.04 -11.96 -19.50
N HIS A 529 -7.45 -10.75 -19.90
CA HIS A 529 -8.43 -10.59 -20.97
C HIS A 529 -7.93 -11.13 -22.31
N LEU A 530 -6.67 -10.84 -22.68
CA LEU A 530 -6.07 -11.31 -23.93
C LEU A 530 -5.91 -12.84 -23.94
N ALA A 531 -5.54 -13.45 -22.81
CA ALA A 531 -5.46 -14.91 -22.68
C ALA A 531 -6.83 -15.60 -22.79
N GLN A 532 -7.91 -14.90 -22.48
CA GLN A 532 -9.30 -15.35 -22.66
C GLN A 532 -9.88 -14.91 -24.01
N PHE A 533 -9.06 -14.40 -24.94
CA PHE A 533 -9.45 -13.87 -26.25
C PHE A 533 -10.46 -12.70 -26.20
N ASN A 534 -10.63 -12.05 -25.04
CA ASN A 534 -11.57 -10.94 -24.85
C ASN A 534 -10.91 -9.58 -25.17
N HIS A 535 -10.56 -9.39 -26.45
CA HIS A 535 -9.96 -8.15 -26.96
C HIS A 535 -10.84 -6.91 -26.73
N PRO A 536 -12.19 -6.96 -26.87
CA PRO A 536 -13.04 -5.80 -26.60
C PRO A 536 -12.93 -5.31 -25.15
N ALA A 537 -12.91 -6.21 -24.17
CA ALA A 537 -12.74 -5.84 -22.77
C ALA A 537 -11.35 -5.24 -22.49
N ALA A 538 -10.30 -5.83 -23.07
CA ALA A 538 -8.94 -5.29 -22.97
C ALA A 538 -8.85 -3.87 -23.53
N LEU A 539 -9.45 -3.61 -24.71
CA LEU A 539 -9.48 -2.27 -25.31
C LEU A 539 -10.30 -1.28 -24.47
N HIS A 540 -11.45 -1.69 -23.96
CA HIS A 540 -12.27 -0.85 -23.07
C HIS A 540 -11.48 -0.42 -21.82
N LEU A 541 -10.83 -1.38 -21.15
CA LEU A 541 -10.02 -1.12 -19.97
C LEU A 541 -8.83 -0.20 -20.31
N SER A 542 -8.17 -0.42 -21.45
CA SER A 542 -7.07 0.44 -21.90
C SER A 542 -7.52 1.86 -22.23
N HIS A 543 -8.66 2.05 -22.89
CA HIS A 543 -9.21 3.39 -23.15
C HIS A 543 -9.54 4.14 -21.86
N HIS A 544 -10.05 3.43 -20.83
CA HIS A 544 -10.28 4.02 -19.52
C HIS A 544 -8.99 4.60 -18.91
N TYR A 545 -7.87 3.89 -19.01
CA TYR A 545 -6.58 4.30 -18.43
C TYR A 545 -5.64 5.08 -19.37
N GLN A 546 -6.04 5.33 -20.61
CA GLN A 546 -5.20 5.99 -21.63
C GLN A 546 -4.76 7.41 -21.24
N HIS A 547 -5.48 8.06 -20.31
CA HIS A 547 -5.16 9.39 -19.81
C HIS A 547 -3.95 9.41 -18.86
N LEU A 548 -3.54 8.26 -18.31
CA LEU A 548 -2.42 8.17 -17.38
C LEU A 548 -1.08 8.33 -18.11
N LEU A 549 -0.20 9.18 -17.58
CA LEU A 549 1.10 9.49 -18.21
C LEU A 549 2.01 8.26 -18.36
N TYR A 550 1.88 7.26 -17.49
CA TYR A 550 2.63 6.00 -17.52
C TYR A 550 1.87 4.85 -18.21
N PHE A 551 0.75 5.11 -18.87
CA PHE A 551 0.01 4.08 -19.61
C PHE A 551 0.86 3.35 -20.67
N PRO A 552 1.68 4.02 -21.49
CA PRO A 552 2.58 3.32 -22.42
C PRO A 552 3.57 2.39 -21.70
N HIS A 553 4.04 2.79 -20.52
CA HIS A 553 4.92 1.95 -19.71
C HIS A 553 4.19 0.72 -19.14
N ALA A 554 2.91 0.82 -18.78
CA ALA A 554 2.11 -0.35 -18.41
C ALA A 554 1.99 -1.35 -19.57
N LEU A 555 1.79 -0.85 -20.79
CA LEU A 555 1.78 -1.69 -22.00
C LEU A 555 3.16 -2.30 -22.31
N GLU A 556 4.24 -1.57 -22.03
CA GLU A 556 5.61 -2.08 -22.10
C GLU A 556 5.86 -3.24 -21.13
N ILE A 557 5.40 -3.12 -19.88
CA ILE A 557 5.48 -4.19 -18.87
C ILE A 557 4.71 -5.42 -19.33
N LEU A 558 3.48 -5.24 -19.86
CA LEU A 558 2.68 -6.33 -20.42
C LEU A 558 3.46 -7.09 -21.51
N LEU A 559 4.06 -6.37 -22.46
CA LEU A 559 4.84 -6.97 -23.53
C LEU A 559 6.07 -7.72 -22.98
N HIS A 560 6.78 -7.10 -22.03
CA HIS A 560 7.96 -7.68 -21.40
C HIS A 560 7.63 -8.98 -20.68
N GLU A 561 6.62 -8.99 -19.81
CA GLU A 561 6.23 -10.17 -19.03
C GLU A 561 5.79 -11.34 -19.91
N VAL A 562 5.01 -11.07 -20.95
CA VAL A 562 4.57 -12.12 -21.91
C VAL A 562 5.77 -12.63 -22.72
N LEU A 563 6.66 -11.74 -23.17
CA LEU A 563 7.86 -12.14 -23.90
C LEU A 563 8.80 -13.00 -23.05
N ASP A 564 9.06 -12.59 -21.81
CA ASP A 564 9.95 -13.31 -20.89
C ASP A 564 9.43 -14.74 -20.62
N GLU A 565 8.12 -14.87 -20.39
CA GLU A 565 7.50 -16.17 -20.19
C GLU A 565 7.50 -17.06 -21.44
N GLU A 566 7.25 -16.51 -22.63
CA GLU A 566 7.29 -17.30 -23.86
C GLU A 566 8.70 -17.74 -24.25
N VAL A 567 9.72 -16.93 -23.93
CA VAL A 567 11.13 -17.30 -24.12
C VAL A 567 11.49 -18.50 -23.26
N ASP A 568 11.00 -18.54 -22.02
CA ASP A 568 11.27 -19.62 -21.07
C ASP A 568 10.40 -20.87 -21.30
N THR A 569 9.12 -20.71 -21.68
CA THR A 569 8.17 -21.83 -21.82
C THR A 569 8.06 -22.39 -23.24
N GLN A 570 8.33 -21.58 -24.27
CA GLN A 570 8.19 -21.92 -25.69
C GLN A 570 6.86 -22.62 -26.03
N PRO A 571 5.71 -21.96 -25.82
CA PRO A 571 4.41 -22.57 -26.01
C PRO A 571 4.13 -22.85 -27.50
N PRO A 572 3.25 -23.81 -27.82
CA PRO A 572 2.74 -24.01 -29.19
C PRO A 572 2.03 -22.74 -29.71
N LEU A 573 2.02 -22.55 -31.04
CA LEU A 573 1.43 -21.36 -31.68
C LEU A 573 -0.02 -21.05 -31.26
N GLU A 574 -0.83 -22.08 -30.97
CA GLU A 574 -2.23 -21.93 -30.54
C GLU A 574 -2.37 -21.41 -29.11
N GLN A 575 -1.31 -21.53 -28.29
CA GLN A 575 -1.27 -21.09 -26.89
C GLN A 575 -0.39 -19.86 -26.70
N ALA A 576 0.31 -19.41 -27.75
CA ALA A 576 1.15 -18.22 -27.72
C ALA A 576 0.28 -16.96 -27.60
N LEU A 577 0.60 -16.14 -26.60
CA LEU A 577 -0.08 -14.90 -26.27
C LEU A 577 0.59 -13.68 -26.92
N LEU A 578 1.89 -13.76 -27.22
CA LEU A 578 2.69 -12.68 -27.79
C LEU A 578 2.11 -12.13 -29.10
N PRO A 579 1.65 -12.94 -30.08
CA PRO A 579 1.03 -12.40 -31.30
C PRO A 579 -0.26 -11.61 -31.00
N SER A 580 -1.07 -12.10 -30.05
CA SER A 580 -2.30 -11.44 -29.58
C SER A 580 -1.98 -10.10 -28.92
N VAL A 581 -0.97 -10.07 -28.05
CA VAL A 581 -0.48 -8.84 -27.41
C VAL A 581 0.05 -7.85 -28.43
N LEU A 582 0.87 -8.26 -29.39
CA LEU A 582 1.39 -7.36 -30.42
C LEU A 582 0.28 -6.79 -31.31
N SER A 583 -0.70 -7.62 -31.68
CA SER A 583 -1.89 -7.17 -32.41
C SER A 583 -2.70 -6.16 -31.59
N PHE A 584 -2.91 -6.43 -30.31
CA PHE A 584 -3.57 -5.50 -29.39
C PHE A 584 -2.81 -4.16 -29.29
N LEU A 585 -1.49 -4.20 -29.09
CA LEU A 585 -0.64 -3.01 -28.95
C LEU A 585 -0.64 -2.15 -30.22
N SER A 586 -0.78 -2.75 -31.41
CA SER A 586 -0.86 -2.02 -32.68
C SER A 586 -2.05 -1.05 -32.76
N SER A 587 -3.04 -1.19 -31.87
CA SER A 587 -4.19 -0.28 -31.75
C SER A 587 -3.84 1.07 -31.13
N PHE A 588 -2.65 1.23 -30.55
CA PHE A 588 -2.23 2.45 -29.85
C PHE A 588 -1.16 3.21 -30.63
N PRO A 589 -1.18 4.56 -30.65
CA PRO A 589 -0.21 5.35 -31.38
C PRO A 589 1.22 5.21 -30.84
N GLN A 590 1.39 4.81 -29.57
CA GLN A 590 2.68 4.57 -28.93
C GLN A 590 3.29 3.18 -29.26
N TYR A 591 2.65 2.36 -30.09
CA TYR A 591 3.08 0.99 -30.42
C TYR A 591 4.58 0.85 -30.71
N LEU A 592 5.11 1.64 -31.64
CA LEU A 592 6.52 1.61 -32.03
C LEU A 592 7.45 1.96 -30.86
N ASP A 593 7.04 2.91 -30.01
CA ASP A 593 7.82 3.29 -28.83
C ASP A 593 7.82 2.18 -27.78
N ILE A 594 6.67 1.57 -27.52
CA ILE A 594 6.52 0.45 -26.57
C ILE A 594 7.42 -0.73 -26.99
N VAL A 595 7.38 -1.11 -28.27
CA VAL A 595 8.18 -2.21 -28.81
C VAL A 595 9.68 -1.92 -28.67
N VAL A 596 10.14 -0.72 -29.03
CA VAL A 596 11.58 -0.41 -28.96
C VAL A 596 12.08 -0.30 -27.51
N GLN A 597 11.29 0.26 -26.59
CA GLN A 597 11.66 0.35 -25.19
C GLN A 597 11.75 -1.03 -24.54
N CYS A 598 10.77 -1.90 -24.81
CA CYS A 598 10.81 -3.30 -24.38
C CYS A 598 12.03 -4.03 -24.95
N THR A 599 12.31 -3.86 -26.26
CA THR A 599 13.47 -4.50 -26.91
C THR A 599 14.79 -4.07 -26.24
N ARG A 600 14.96 -2.76 -25.97
CA ARG A 600 16.19 -2.22 -25.38
C ARG A 600 16.43 -2.63 -23.92
N LYS A 601 15.38 -3.02 -23.19
CA LYS A 601 15.47 -3.47 -21.79
C LYS A 601 15.51 -4.99 -21.65
N THR A 602 15.33 -5.74 -22.73
CA THR A 602 15.36 -7.20 -22.74
C THR A 602 16.68 -7.75 -23.28
N GLU A 603 17.00 -8.99 -22.94
CA GLU A 603 18.21 -9.67 -23.39
C GLU A 603 18.13 -10.04 -24.88
N VAL A 604 19.28 -10.05 -25.56
CA VAL A 604 19.38 -10.34 -27.01
C VAL A 604 18.77 -11.70 -27.39
N ARG A 605 18.76 -12.68 -26.47
CA ARG A 605 18.09 -13.98 -26.68
C ARG A 605 16.59 -13.83 -26.93
N SER A 606 15.93 -12.93 -26.20
CA SER A 606 14.49 -12.69 -26.27
C SER A 606 14.08 -11.98 -27.56
N TRP A 607 15.00 -11.25 -28.17
CA TRP A 607 14.74 -10.50 -29.39
C TRP A 607 14.37 -11.41 -30.57
N ARG A 608 14.94 -12.61 -30.66
CA ARG A 608 14.60 -13.56 -31.75
C ARG A 608 13.14 -14.00 -31.68
N THR A 609 12.61 -14.21 -30.47
CA THR A 609 11.20 -14.56 -30.24
C THR A 609 10.28 -13.37 -30.51
N LEU A 610 10.74 -12.16 -30.18
CA LEU A 610 9.98 -10.93 -30.46
C LEU A 610 9.88 -10.65 -31.97
N PHE A 611 11.00 -10.67 -32.68
CA PHE A 611 11.09 -10.36 -34.11
C PHE A 611 10.65 -11.50 -35.03
N SER A 612 10.30 -12.68 -34.50
CA SER A 612 9.60 -13.70 -35.30
C SER A 612 8.13 -13.33 -35.56
N ASN A 613 7.56 -12.45 -34.73
CA ASN A 613 6.19 -11.97 -34.81
C ASN A 613 6.08 -10.50 -35.27
N LEU A 614 7.21 -9.82 -35.48
CA LEU A 614 7.28 -8.42 -35.90
C LEU A 614 7.96 -8.27 -37.26
N PRO A 615 7.72 -7.14 -37.96
CA PRO A 615 8.56 -6.73 -39.08
C PRO A 615 10.04 -6.60 -38.67
N PRO A 616 10.98 -6.71 -39.64
CA PRO A 616 12.39 -6.45 -39.39
C PRO A 616 12.61 -5.07 -38.73
N PRO A 617 13.61 -4.92 -37.83
CA PRO A 617 13.88 -3.65 -37.17
C PRO A 617 14.11 -2.46 -38.13
N GLU A 618 14.58 -2.73 -39.36
CA GLU A 618 14.78 -1.72 -40.40
C GLU A 618 13.45 -1.11 -40.87
N GLU A 619 12.40 -1.94 -41.05
CA GLU A 619 11.08 -1.47 -41.43
C GLU A 619 10.45 -0.64 -40.30
N LEU A 620 10.63 -1.05 -39.04
CA LEU A 620 10.15 -0.30 -37.87
C LEU A 620 10.89 1.03 -37.70
N PHE A 621 12.19 1.07 -38.02
CA PHE A 621 12.96 2.31 -38.09
C PHE A 621 12.39 3.26 -39.15
N GLU A 622 12.17 2.79 -40.38
CA GLU A 622 11.60 3.61 -41.45
C GLU A 622 10.19 4.11 -41.11
N GLU A 623 9.34 3.26 -40.54
CA GLU A 623 8.00 3.64 -40.11
C GLU A 623 8.04 4.73 -39.03
N SER A 624 8.94 4.60 -38.05
CA SER A 624 9.12 5.60 -36.99
C SER A 624 9.64 6.94 -37.52
N LEU A 625 10.53 6.92 -38.52
CA LEU A 625 11.04 8.12 -39.20
C LEU A 625 9.94 8.80 -40.03
N GLN A 626 9.12 8.04 -40.76
CA GLN A 626 7.98 8.56 -41.53
C GLN A 626 6.90 9.19 -40.65
N LYS A 627 6.66 8.62 -39.46
CA LYS A 627 5.72 9.17 -38.47
C LYS A 627 6.26 10.38 -37.71
N GLY A 628 7.53 10.75 -37.90
CA GLY A 628 8.17 11.85 -37.18
C GLY A 628 8.56 11.52 -35.72
N ASN A 629 8.54 10.25 -35.33
CA ASN A 629 8.90 9.80 -33.98
C ASN A 629 10.42 9.61 -33.87
N LEU A 630 11.18 10.71 -33.94
CA LEU A 630 12.65 10.66 -34.09
C LEU A 630 13.37 9.95 -32.93
N LYS A 631 12.88 10.09 -31.69
CA LYS A 631 13.44 9.41 -30.51
C LYS A 631 13.25 7.89 -30.58
N THR A 632 12.07 7.45 -31.00
CA THR A 632 11.76 6.03 -31.24
C THR A 632 12.65 5.47 -32.36
N ALA A 633 12.84 6.23 -33.45
CA ALA A 633 13.76 5.86 -34.54
C ALA A 633 15.21 5.71 -34.04
N GLY A 634 15.69 6.64 -33.20
CA GLY A 634 17.00 6.52 -32.55
C GLY A 634 17.12 5.26 -31.68
N GLY A 635 16.04 4.85 -31.01
CA GLY A 635 15.97 3.59 -30.28
C GLY A 635 16.15 2.37 -31.20
N TYR A 636 15.47 2.34 -32.35
CA TYR A 636 15.57 1.23 -33.30
C TYR A 636 16.94 1.17 -33.97
N LEU A 637 17.61 2.31 -34.13
CA LEU A 637 18.98 2.37 -34.62
C LEU A 637 19.96 1.62 -33.70
N LEU A 638 19.77 1.71 -32.38
CA LEU A 638 20.54 0.95 -31.40
C LEU A 638 20.26 -0.56 -31.50
N VAL A 639 18.99 -0.93 -31.73
CA VAL A 639 18.59 -2.33 -31.92
C VAL A 639 19.22 -2.89 -33.20
N LEU A 640 19.13 -2.17 -34.32
CA LEU A 640 19.74 -2.52 -35.60
C LEU A 640 21.25 -2.74 -35.48
N HIS A 641 21.95 -1.82 -34.82
CA HIS A 641 23.39 -1.95 -34.58
C HIS A 641 23.76 -3.21 -33.78
N THR A 642 22.88 -3.66 -32.88
CA THR A 642 23.11 -4.83 -32.04
C THR A 642 22.70 -6.14 -32.75
N PHE A 643 21.69 -6.09 -33.64
CA PHE A 643 21.20 -7.23 -34.41
C PHE A 643 22.12 -7.64 -35.55
N GLU A 644 22.72 -6.66 -36.23
CA GLU A 644 23.54 -6.88 -37.40
C GLU A 644 25.01 -6.54 -37.10
N GLU A 645 25.84 -7.58 -37.02
CA GLU A 645 27.29 -7.40 -37.06
C GLU A 645 27.70 -6.70 -38.40
N LEU A 646 27.90 -5.38 -38.34
CA LEU A 646 28.81 -4.57 -39.17
C LEU A 646 28.42 -4.16 -40.61
N ARG A 647 27.15 -4.11 -41.05
CA ARG A 647 26.85 -3.58 -42.40
C ARG A 647 25.74 -2.52 -42.45
N SER A 648 26.13 -1.32 -42.90
CA SER A 648 25.29 -0.22 -43.43
C SER A 648 24.58 0.77 -42.50
N THR A 649 24.81 0.76 -41.18
CA THR A 649 24.18 1.72 -40.23
C THR A 649 24.47 3.20 -40.52
N GLY A 650 25.53 3.49 -41.29
CA GLY A 650 25.96 4.87 -41.58
C GLY A 650 24.91 5.73 -42.29
N ASP A 651 24.15 5.17 -43.24
CA ASP A 651 23.15 5.94 -44.00
C ASP A 651 21.93 6.30 -43.14
N GLN A 652 21.47 5.33 -42.33
CA GLN A 652 20.34 5.52 -41.40
C GLN A 652 20.66 6.57 -40.33
N VAL A 653 21.88 6.58 -39.77
CA VAL A 653 22.30 7.61 -38.80
C VAL A 653 22.33 9.00 -39.44
N VAL A 654 22.86 9.13 -40.66
CA VAL A 654 22.90 10.41 -41.39
C VAL A 654 21.49 10.94 -41.62
N ARG A 655 20.57 10.09 -42.08
CA ARG A 655 19.17 10.46 -42.34
C ARG A 655 18.45 10.90 -41.06
N LEU A 656 18.62 10.17 -39.96
CA LEU A 656 18.02 10.52 -38.67
C LEU A 656 18.61 11.82 -38.11
N LEU A 657 19.94 12.00 -38.20
CA LEU A 657 20.62 13.20 -37.73
C LEU A 657 20.20 14.44 -38.54
N GLN A 658 20.04 14.30 -39.86
CA GLN A 658 19.54 15.36 -40.73
C GLN A 658 18.10 15.74 -40.36
N ARG A 659 17.24 14.75 -40.15
CA ARG A 659 15.85 15.01 -39.76
C ARG A 659 15.74 15.66 -38.37
N ALA A 660 16.54 15.20 -37.40
CA ALA A 660 16.61 15.80 -36.06
C ALA A 660 17.10 17.25 -36.08
N LYS A 661 18.09 17.56 -36.93
CA LYS A 661 18.55 18.93 -37.18
C LYS A 661 17.43 19.79 -37.76
N ASP A 662 16.75 19.30 -38.80
CA ASP A 662 15.71 20.05 -39.50
C ASP A 662 14.50 20.34 -38.59
N GLU A 663 14.18 19.43 -37.66
CA GLU A 663 13.12 19.61 -36.65
C GLU A 663 13.60 20.34 -35.39
N GLY A 664 14.89 20.63 -35.27
CA GLY A 664 15.48 21.36 -34.13
C GLY A 664 15.60 20.54 -32.83
N ASP A 665 15.56 19.21 -32.89
CA ASP A 665 15.78 18.34 -31.72
C ASP A 665 17.29 18.18 -31.44
N TRP A 666 17.88 19.24 -30.88
CA TRP A 666 19.31 19.30 -30.57
C TRP A 666 19.76 18.27 -29.54
N GLU A 667 18.86 17.80 -28.66
CA GLU A 667 19.23 16.75 -27.70
C GLU A 667 19.34 15.40 -28.38
N LEU A 668 18.44 15.06 -29.30
CA LEU A 668 18.62 13.86 -30.12
C LEU A 668 19.90 13.96 -30.98
N CYS A 669 20.19 15.11 -31.59
CA CYS A 669 21.45 15.31 -32.31
C CYS A 669 22.68 15.05 -31.41
N LYS A 670 22.64 15.51 -30.16
CA LYS A 670 23.71 15.32 -29.18
C LYS A 670 23.83 13.86 -28.74
N GLU A 671 22.72 13.15 -28.54
CA GLU A 671 22.72 11.71 -28.26
C GLU A 671 23.28 10.90 -29.44
N LEU A 672 22.88 11.21 -30.67
CA LEU A 672 23.39 10.58 -31.89
C LEU A 672 24.88 10.86 -32.09
N ALA A 673 25.34 12.08 -31.79
CA ALA A 673 26.77 12.41 -31.86
C ALA A 673 27.60 11.63 -30.83
N ARG A 674 27.08 11.46 -29.60
CA ARG A 674 27.72 10.61 -28.58
C ARG A 674 27.76 9.15 -29.01
N PHE A 675 26.69 8.66 -29.62
CA PHE A 675 26.63 7.31 -30.17
C PHE A 675 27.69 7.11 -31.26
N LEU A 676 27.79 8.04 -32.22
CA LEU A 676 28.83 8.00 -33.26
C LEU A 676 30.25 8.06 -32.69
N MET A 677 30.51 8.85 -31.64
CA MET A 677 31.81 8.84 -30.97
C MET A 677 32.10 7.53 -30.22
N ALA A 678 31.07 6.88 -29.68
CA ALA A 678 31.23 5.58 -29.03
C ALA A 678 31.53 4.46 -30.04
N LEU A 679 31.03 4.59 -31.28
CA LEU A 679 31.34 3.67 -32.38
C LEU A 679 32.78 3.81 -32.90
N ASP A 680 33.34 5.02 -32.85
CA ASP A 680 34.67 5.34 -33.35
C ASP A 680 35.34 6.41 -32.49
N GLU A 681 36.23 5.96 -31.60
CA GLU A 681 36.99 6.84 -30.69
C GLU A 681 37.88 7.86 -31.43
N SER A 682 38.17 7.66 -32.72
CA SER A 682 38.93 8.62 -33.54
C SER A 682 38.08 9.82 -34.00
N GLY A 683 36.76 9.73 -33.85
CA GLY A 683 35.79 10.75 -34.25
C GLY A 683 35.77 11.01 -35.76
N ALA A 684 36.25 10.07 -36.58
CA ALA A 684 36.26 10.21 -38.04
C ALA A 684 34.87 10.00 -38.62
N THR A 685 34.13 8.99 -38.13
CA THR A 685 32.72 8.76 -38.52
C THR A 685 31.84 9.96 -38.18
N LEU A 686 31.93 10.51 -36.95
CA LEU A 686 31.17 11.70 -36.56
C LEU A 686 31.47 12.89 -37.48
N ARG A 687 32.75 13.14 -37.81
CA ARG A 687 33.13 14.24 -38.71
C ARG A 687 32.54 14.05 -40.11
N SER A 688 32.63 12.85 -40.67
CA SER A 688 32.03 12.51 -41.96
C SER A 688 30.51 12.69 -41.97
N THR A 689 29.81 12.21 -40.94
CA THR A 689 28.36 12.36 -40.79
C THR A 689 27.95 13.84 -40.63
N LEU A 690 28.70 14.64 -39.87
CA LEU A 690 28.43 16.07 -39.71
C LEU A 690 28.65 16.87 -40.99
N GLU A 691 29.68 16.51 -41.78
CA GLU A 691 29.91 17.08 -43.11
C GLU A 691 28.77 16.77 -44.08
N LEU A 692 28.22 15.54 -44.05
CA LEU A 692 27.07 15.13 -44.85
C LEU A 692 25.77 15.84 -44.44
N VAL A 693 25.63 16.21 -43.17
CA VAL A 693 24.43 16.88 -42.61
C VAL A 693 24.56 18.42 -42.61
N GLU A 694 25.60 18.96 -43.25
CA GLU A 694 25.91 20.40 -43.33
C GLU A 694 26.07 21.11 -41.96
N LEU A 695 26.32 20.35 -40.90
CA LEU A 695 26.72 20.87 -39.59
C LEU A 695 28.24 20.98 -39.61
N LYS A 696 28.77 22.08 -40.16
CA LYS A 696 30.23 22.28 -40.19
C LYS A 696 30.80 22.11 -38.78
N SER A 697 31.82 21.25 -38.67
CA SER A 697 32.71 21.25 -37.52
C SER A 697 33.22 22.67 -37.30
N PRO A 698 33.41 23.13 -36.04
CA PRO A 698 34.10 24.39 -35.80
C PRO A 698 35.52 24.20 -36.31
N SER A 699 35.73 24.59 -37.57
CA SER A 699 37.04 24.57 -38.21
C SER A 699 37.94 25.45 -37.37
N ALA A 700 39.07 24.88 -36.95
CA ALA A 700 40.20 25.61 -36.42
C ALA A 700 40.66 26.63 -37.48
N GLU A 701 40.06 27.83 -37.47
CA GLU A 701 40.61 28.96 -38.19
C GLU A 701 41.92 29.36 -37.51
N SER A 702 43.01 29.06 -38.20
CA SER A 702 44.31 29.64 -37.92
C SER A 702 44.28 31.11 -38.38
N GLY A 703 44.05 32.03 -37.45
CA GLY A 703 44.03 33.47 -37.75
C GLY A 703 43.79 34.39 -36.56
N LEU A 704 44.82 34.58 -35.73
CA LEU A 704 45.11 35.76 -34.88
C LEU A 704 43.92 36.46 -34.14
N GLY A 705 43.76 36.11 -32.86
CA GLY A 705 43.10 36.98 -31.86
C GLY A 705 42.33 36.23 -30.76
N GLN A 706 42.98 35.94 -29.64
CA GLN A 706 42.38 35.36 -28.42
C GLN A 706 41.59 36.41 -27.60
N PRO A 707 40.67 36.05 -26.65
CA PRO A 707 40.95 35.17 -25.49
C PRO A 707 39.93 34.03 -25.24
N HIS A 708 40.40 32.80 -25.07
CA HIS A 708 40.51 32.01 -23.81
C HIS A 708 39.20 31.43 -23.24
N PHE A 709 39.00 30.13 -23.44
CA PHE A 709 38.39 29.22 -22.46
C PHE A 709 39.24 27.94 -22.41
N THR A 710 39.86 27.69 -21.26
CA THR A 710 40.74 26.54 -20.99
C THR A 710 40.00 25.53 -20.11
N PHE A 711 39.86 24.29 -20.58
CA PHE A 711 39.68 23.13 -19.71
C PHE A 711 40.99 22.35 -19.70
N ASP A 712 41.67 22.37 -18.55
CA ASP A 712 42.82 21.52 -18.28
C ASP A 712 42.37 20.06 -18.17
N SER A 713 42.84 19.23 -19.09
CA SER A 713 42.76 17.78 -18.99
C SER A 713 44.04 17.26 -18.33
N THR A 714 43.97 16.88 -17.04
CA THR A 714 44.95 15.96 -16.45
C THR A 714 44.36 14.55 -16.46
N ARG A 715 44.99 13.67 -17.25
CA ARG A 715 44.69 12.23 -17.27
C ARG A 715 45.32 11.53 -16.06
N LEU A 716 44.48 10.72 -15.41
CA LEU A 716 44.73 9.41 -14.78
C LEU A 716 45.65 9.34 -13.54
N ASN A 717 45.08 8.83 -12.44
CA ASN A 717 45.62 7.61 -11.82
C ASN A 717 44.58 6.87 -10.95
N VAL A 718 44.50 5.56 -11.19
CA VAL A 718 43.78 4.56 -10.39
C VAL A 718 44.57 4.29 -9.10
N PRO A 719 43.96 4.25 -7.90
CA PRO A 719 44.67 3.79 -6.71
C PRO A 719 44.47 2.29 -6.49
N LEU A 720 45.56 1.54 -6.58
CA LEU A 720 45.69 0.19 -6.02
C LEU A 720 45.84 0.25 -4.49
N ARG A 721 45.21 -0.71 -3.81
CA ARG A 721 45.28 -0.96 -2.35
C ARG A 721 46.72 -1.19 -1.87
N GLY A 722 47.09 -0.56 -0.74
CA GLY A 722 48.27 -0.89 0.06
C GLY A 722 48.29 -0.19 1.42
N ARG A 723 48.51 -0.97 2.49
CA ARG A 723 48.46 -0.65 3.94
C ARG A 723 49.46 0.44 4.43
N GLY A 724 49.08 1.14 5.51
CA GLY A 724 49.98 1.36 6.67
C GLY A 724 50.16 2.80 7.21
N ASN A 725 49.53 3.07 8.37
CA ASN A 725 49.91 3.95 9.50
C ASN A 725 50.68 5.28 9.33
N GLY A 726 50.12 6.35 9.94
CA GLY A 726 50.82 7.04 11.05
C GLY A 726 51.18 8.53 10.92
N HIS A 727 50.41 9.37 11.64
CA HIS A 727 50.79 10.58 12.40
C HIS A 727 51.13 11.96 11.75
N ARG A 728 50.26 12.94 12.12
CA ARG A 728 50.50 14.28 12.73
C ARG A 728 51.32 15.38 12.01
N ALA A 729 50.62 16.50 11.73
CA ALA A 729 50.77 17.83 12.38
C ALA A 729 50.94 19.07 11.46
N LEU A 730 50.03 20.04 11.68
CA LEU A 730 50.17 21.51 11.76
C LEU A 730 50.74 22.35 10.59
N GLY A 731 49.86 23.22 10.05
CA GLY A 731 50.01 24.68 10.21
C GLY A 731 50.26 25.54 8.95
N GLY A 732 49.33 26.47 8.67
CA GLY A 732 49.71 27.89 8.45
C GLY A 732 49.47 28.54 7.08
N LEU A 733 48.38 29.35 7.03
CA LEU A 733 48.32 30.77 6.62
C LEU A 733 48.40 31.24 5.15
N GLY A 734 47.33 31.96 4.78
CA GLY A 734 47.34 33.23 4.00
C GLY A 734 47.14 33.09 2.48
N GLY A 735 46.22 33.78 1.80
CA GLY A 735 45.30 34.86 2.13
C GLY A 735 44.87 35.59 0.84
N LEU A 736 43.69 36.23 0.86
CA LEU A 736 43.23 37.36 0.01
C LEU A 736 43.06 37.08 -1.51
N GLY A 737 41.98 37.44 -2.19
CA GLY A 737 40.78 38.22 -1.89
C GLY A 737 40.03 38.51 -3.20
N ASP A 738 38.72 38.83 -3.08
CA ASP A 738 37.96 39.80 -3.88
C ASP A 738 37.73 39.53 -5.41
N ASP A 739 36.56 39.74 -6.02
CA ASP A 739 35.28 40.36 -5.63
C ASP A 739 34.24 40.18 -6.78
N PHE A 740 32.98 40.57 -6.50
CA PHE A 740 31.80 40.82 -7.35
C PHE A 740 30.98 39.59 -7.82
N GLY A 741 29.74 39.33 -7.37
CA GLY A 741 28.65 40.18 -6.83
C GLY A 741 27.56 40.31 -7.91
N VAL A 742 26.31 39.84 -7.69
CA VAL A 742 25.09 40.62 -7.33
C VAL A 742 23.91 39.83 -7.96
N ASN A 743 22.71 39.59 -7.41
CA ASN A 743 22.00 40.04 -6.21
C ASN A 743 20.87 39.05 -5.86
N SER A 744 20.62 38.86 -4.57
CA SER A 744 19.27 38.68 -4.01
C SER A 744 19.08 39.69 -2.89
N VAL A 745 17.95 40.38 -2.91
CA VAL A 745 17.60 41.47 -1.98
C VAL A 745 16.88 40.89 -0.77
N SER A 746 17.39 41.19 0.42
CA SER A 746 16.64 41.22 1.68
C SER A 746 16.92 42.55 2.39
N ILE A 747 15.87 43.16 2.93
CA ILE A 747 15.95 44.39 3.74
C ILE A 747 15.76 44.00 5.21
N THR A 748 16.69 44.49 6.03
CA THR A 748 16.89 44.32 7.48
C THR A 748 16.15 45.41 8.28
N SER A 749 15.61 45.08 9.46
CA SER A 749 16.08 45.40 10.83
C SER A 749 15.90 46.84 11.31
N GLU A 750 15.51 47.01 12.58
CA GLU A 750 16.20 47.93 13.51
C GLU A 750 15.91 47.56 14.98
N GLU A 751 16.98 47.38 15.76
CA GLU A 751 17.03 47.39 17.23
C GLU A 751 17.57 48.75 17.69
N SER A 752 17.16 49.21 18.87
CA SER A 752 17.99 50.12 19.68
C SER A 752 17.71 49.95 21.18
N ASP A 753 18.82 50.04 21.94
CA ASP A 753 19.02 49.83 23.37
C ASP A 753 18.30 50.83 24.31
N GLY A 754 18.15 50.44 25.59
CA GLY A 754 18.47 51.35 26.68
C GLY A 754 17.72 51.24 28.02
N VAL A 755 18.43 50.75 29.06
CA VAL A 755 18.55 51.30 30.44
C VAL A 755 17.42 51.10 31.49
N SER A 756 17.80 50.50 32.64
CA SER A 756 17.10 50.52 33.95
C SER A 756 17.51 51.73 34.82
N PRO A 757 16.68 52.19 35.78
CA PRO A 757 16.72 51.73 37.20
C PRO A 757 15.29 51.58 37.79
N GLY A 758 14.93 50.90 38.87
CA GLY A 758 15.49 50.76 40.22
C GLY A 758 14.43 51.20 41.26
N ASP A 759 14.02 50.25 42.13
CA ASP A 759 13.82 50.40 43.59
C ASP A 759 12.42 50.35 44.29
N VAL A 760 12.42 49.58 45.41
CA VAL A 760 11.67 49.57 46.71
C VAL A 760 10.18 49.14 46.90
N GLY A 761 10.02 48.04 47.67
CA GLY A 761 9.18 47.92 48.90
C GLY A 761 7.73 47.41 48.74
N ALA A 762 7.12 46.55 49.56
CA ALA A 762 7.44 45.90 50.84
C ALA A 762 6.38 44.80 51.12
N SER A 763 6.75 43.68 51.75
CA SER A 763 5.81 42.75 52.45
C SER A 763 5.61 43.22 53.92
N PRO A 764 4.72 42.64 54.79
CA PRO A 764 4.88 41.25 55.27
C PRO A 764 3.65 40.48 55.83
N GLY A 765 3.82 39.14 55.91
CA GLY A 765 3.41 38.32 57.06
C GLY A 765 2.34 37.25 56.80
N ARG A 766 2.34 36.05 57.42
CA ARG A 766 3.29 35.30 58.26
C ARG A 766 2.65 33.93 58.57
N GLY A 767 3.48 32.89 58.75
CA GLY A 767 3.18 31.68 59.56
C GLY A 767 3.04 30.36 58.78
N SER A 768 3.52 29.19 59.21
CA SER A 768 4.68 28.69 59.99
C SER A 768 4.46 27.18 60.21
N GLY A 769 5.51 26.35 60.12
CA GLY A 769 5.57 24.95 60.59
C GLY A 769 6.13 23.97 59.53
N GLN A 770 7.42 23.58 59.56
CA GLN A 770 8.03 22.42 60.29
C GLN A 770 7.29 21.09 60.02
N GLN A 771 7.87 19.95 59.64
CA GLN A 771 9.20 19.33 59.76
C GLN A 771 9.29 18.14 58.76
N ALA A 772 10.50 17.70 58.41
CA ALA A 772 10.79 16.49 57.61
C ALA A 772 11.08 15.25 58.51
N PRO A 773 11.64 14.13 58.02
CA PRO A 773 11.02 13.01 57.31
C PRO A 773 11.22 11.64 58.04
N SER A 774 10.58 10.56 57.59
CA SER A 774 10.98 9.19 57.99
C SER A 774 10.57 8.11 56.99
N ASP A 775 11.57 7.33 56.56
CA ASP A 775 11.49 6.01 55.92
C ASP A 775 10.64 5.01 56.73
N TYR A 776 10.11 3.95 56.10
CA TYR A 776 10.10 2.58 56.64
C TYR A 776 9.60 1.53 55.61
N PHE A 777 10.45 0.55 55.29
CA PHE A 777 10.10 -0.73 54.64
C PHE A 777 9.44 -1.67 55.67
N GLY A 778 8.46 -2.48 55.25
CA GLY A 778 7.90 -3.54 56.12
C GLY A 778 6.89 -4.46 55.44
N LEU A 779 7.35 -5.67 55.15
CA LEU A 779 6.60 -6.85 54.66
C LEU A 779 5.54 -7.35 55.68
N GLY A 780 4.50 -8.01 55.19
CA GLY A 780 3.57 -8.80 56.00
C GLY A 780 2.66 -9.70 55.18
N LEU A 781 2.95 -11.01 55.20
CA LEU A 781 2.23 -12.13 54.59
C LEU A 781 0.98 -12.57 55.38
N SER A 782 0.24 -13.50 54.75
CA SER A 782 -0.69 -14.53 55.25
C SER A 782 -2.14 -14.12 55.59
N ASN A 783 -3.11 -14.56 54.77
CA ASN A 783 -3.60 -15.95 54.73
C ASN A 783 -4.12 -16.32 53.34
#